data_AF-A0A1Q3EV48-F1
#
_entry.id   AF-A0A1Q3EV48-F1
#
_cell.length_a   1.000
_cell.length_b   1.000
_cell.length_c   1.000
_cell.angle_alpha   90.00
_cell.angle_beta   90.00
_cell.angle_gamma   90.00
#
_symmetry.space_group_name_H-M   'P 1'
#
loop_
_entity.id
_entity.type
_entity.pdbx_description
1 polymer ?
#
loop_
_entity_poly.entity_id
_entity_poly.type
_entity_poly.pdbx_seq_one_letter_code
_entity_poly.pdbx_strand_id
1 'polypeptide(L)'
;KKKKKKKKKKKKKKKKNPLWSGFLWSLFLVMSICPGRYVLGERKLLPVSASQFALDESGQSWPYTRLSGSGCEQFEECVPAARCTVQTSGSASLRPCTTEYNTDGICCQRNGGPPRLRKRSYDYETVSHNALLEGHREYAAALRSINENRKFMTSKAESAVPFHHFLQAAHAAGDTQDGIYENVFAAKHFAELTNMTLDERQRDHFQARTKRCLKPVRCDHRIPYRSFDGTCNNLHPDRTSWGAAGHPFEKLLPPAYEDGIWAARTHSVSGRPLASARSISALLLPDIDRPNPKLNLLMMQFGQFIAHDFTRSSSIKLGDKDIECCAEGGSHALHGDQRHFACLPIDVSPDDPFFSKFGVRCLNFVRLALAGDPECRLGYAKQLSKVTHFIDGSAIYGSSEELARSLRTFQKGQLRNSFPLGIEELPLNREPGVCEPWAKVCFEAGDDRVNQVVSLVQVQVLFLREHNRVAGILGHVNPHWNDETVYQEARKIVIAEFQRIVYNEYLPLVVGWDKAKQYGLLDEQDGYSFQYNSNIKPVVLSEVSGTAFRFGHSTVQGHFRIQHRHAPSETVPLHRTFNDPSRVLTPTSFDDYLFSLGAQPQQQVDPSITLGLTGFLFAGQNPFGSDLASLNIQRGRDHALRPYNDYRAWAGLH
;
A
#
# COMPACT_ATOMS: atom_id res chain seq x y z
N LYS A 1 -6.40 58.10 -41.98
CA LYS A 1 -6.86 58.15 -43.39
C LYS A 1 -6.07 57.13 -44.22
N LYS A 2 -6.78 56.18 -44.82
CA LYS A 2 -6.50 55.37 -46.05
C LYS A 2 -5.01 55.11 -46.39
N LYS A 3 -4.55 53.85 -46.25
CA LYS A 3 -4.52 52.80 -47.30
C LYS A 3 -3.80 53.20 -48.60
N LYS A 4 -2.86 52.32 -49.00
CA LYS A 4 -2.30 52.02 -50.35
C LYS A 4 -0.82 52.45 -50.46
N LYS A 5 0.11 51.65 -50.98
CA LYS A 5 0.04 50.33 -51.63
C LYS A 5 1.49 49.87 -51.90
N LYS A 6 1.75 48.57 -51.66
CA LYS A 6 2.37 47.60 -52.58
C LYS A 6 3.85 47.84 -52.97
N LYS A 7 4.76 47.00 -52.47
CA LYS A 7 5.13 45.65 -52.98
C LYS A 7 6.20 45.68 -54.07
N LYS A 8 7.22 44.84 -53.84
CA LYS A 8 8.17 44.18 -54.77
C LYS A 8 9.40 45.00 -55.19
N LYS A 9 10.58 44.59 -54.72
CA LYS A 9 11.37 43.55 -55.41
C LYS A 9 12.45 42.95 -54.49
N LYS A 10 12.50 41.62 -54.54
CA LYS A 10 13.48 40.73 -53.91
C LYS A 10 14.77 40.68 -54.75
N LYS A 11 15.89 40.46 -54.06
CA LYS A 11 17.05 39.58 -54.37
C LYS A 11 18.29 40.15 -55.09
N LYS A 12 19.44 39.75 -54.47
CA LYS A 12 20.82 39.52 -54.99
C LYS A 12 21.70 40.78 -55.08
N LYS A 13 22.96 40.85 -54.59
CA LYS A 13 24.07 39.89 -54.39
C LYS A 13 25.10 40.48 -53.38
N LYS A 14 25.58 39.72 -52.38
CA LYS A 14 26.95 39.17 -52.20
C LYS A 14 28.16 40.16 -52.17
N LYS A 15 28.82 40.25 -51.00
CA LYS A 15 30.29 40.31 -50.69
C LYS A 15 30.41 40.15 -49.14
N LYS A 16 30.76 39.00 -48.51
CA LYS A 16 32.09 38.40 -48.20
C LYS A 16 33.14 39.44 -47.76
N ASN A 17 33.93 39.35 -46.68
CA ASN A 17 34.31 38.40 -45.59
C ASN A 17 35.39 39.15 -44.71
N PRO A 18 36.16 38.60 -43.73
CA PRO A 18 35.96 37.56 -42.69
C PRO A 18 36.58 37.95 -41.29
N LEU A 19 36.70 36.96 -40.35
CA LEU A 19 37.50 36.85 -39.09
C LEU A 19 36.62 36.83 -37.80
N TRP A 20 36.51 35.82 -36.92
CA TRP A 20 37.12 34.50 -36.58
C TRP A 20 35.97 33.61 -36.00
N SER A 21 35.64 32.39 -36.46
CA SER A 21 36.23 31.06 -36.20
C SER A 21 36.28 30.59 -34.73
N GLY A 22 35.29 29.79 -34.33
CA GLY A 22 35.30 28.93 -33.14
C GLY A 22 33.93 28.31 -32.87
N PHE A 23 33.87 26.97 -32.77
CA PHE A 23 32.72 26.14 -32.37
C PHE A 23 31.59 25.87 -33.37
N LEU A 24 31.85 24.96 -34.31
CA LEU A 24 30.83 24.09 -34.92
C LEU A 24 31.49 22.89 -35.60
N TRP A 25 32.01 21.95 -34.81
CA TRP A 25 32.45 20.62 -35.29
C TRP A 25 32.25 19.61 -34.15
N SER A 26 31.07 19.01 -34.08
CA SER A 26 30.79 17.66 -33.54
C SER A 26 29.27 17.45 -33.39
N LEU A 27 28.58 17.34 -34.53
CA LEU A 27 27.32 16.59 -34.66
C LEU A 27 27.73 15.19 -35.17
N PHE A 28 27.16 14.13 -34.59
CA PHE A 28 27.48 12.68 -34.76
C PHE A 28 28.45 12.07 -33.75
N LEU A 29 27.94 11.76 -32.54
CA LEU A 29 27.94 10.42 -31.92
C LEU A 29 27.40 10.57 -30.48
N VAL A 30 26.13 10.20 -30.23
CA VAL A 30 25.63 9.97 -28.86
C VAL A 30 24.71 8.75 -28.91
N MET A 31 25.33 7.57 -28.89
CA MET A 31 24.80 6.37 -28.25
C MET A 31 25.85 5.97 -27.20
N SER A 32 25.36 5.50 -26.06
CA SER A 32 26.11 5.11 -24.84
C SER A 32 26.56 6.30 -23.97
N ILE A 33 26.13 6.29 -22.69
CA ILE A 33 27.03 6.24 -21.52
C ILE A 33 26.20 6.28 -20.20
N CYS A 34 26.46 5.26 -19.37
CA CYS A 34 26.19 5.16 -17.94
C CYS A 34 27.00 6.22 -17.13
N PRO A 35 26.65 6.50 -15.86
CA PRO A 35 27.07 7.72 -15.17
C PRO A 35 28.56 7.78 -14.79
N GLY A 36 29.05 9.01 -14.71
CA GLY A 36 30.43 9.36 -14.36
C GLY A 36 30.80 9.01 -12.91
N ARG A 37 32.06 8.59 -12.77
CA ARG A 37 32.81 8.36 -11.54
C ARG A 37 32.88 9.63 -10.68
N TYR A 38 32.52 9.50 -9.40
CA TYR A 38 33.09 10.31 -8.34
C TYR A 38 34.46 9.75 -7.97
N VAL A 39 35.47 10.63 -7.95
CA VAL A 39 36.82 10.34 -7.43
C VAL A 39 36.77 10.44 -5.91
N LEU A 40 36.90 9.31 -5.22
CA LEU A 40 37.26 9.22 -3.81
C LEU A 40 38.61 8.51 -3.70
N GLY A 41 39.46 9.03 -2.81
CA GLY A 41 40.88 8.77 -2.75
C GLY A 41 41.28 7.29 -2.60
N GLU A 42 42.44 7.00 -3.16
CA GLU A 42 43.11 5.70 -3.17
C GLU A 42 43.30 5.12 -1.76
N ARG A 43 42.76 3.94 -1.52
CA ARG A 43 43.43 2.91 -0.71
C ARG A 43 43.55 1.65 -1.55
N LYS A 44 44.80 1.35 -1.92
CA LYS A 44 45.21 0.14 -2.64
C LYS A 44 44.75 -1.10 -1.89
N LEU A 45 44.00 -1.98 -2.55
CA LEU A 45 43.95 -3.40 -2.23
C LEU A 45 44.48 -4.17 -3.44
N LEU A 46 45.62 -4.84 -3.22
CA LEU A 46 46.27 -5.74 -4.17
C LEU A 46 45.48 -7.06 -4.28
N PRO A 47 45.57 -7.78 -5.41
CA PRO A 47 44.89 -9.05 -5.59
C PRO A 47 45.72 -10.17 -4.95
N VAL A 48 45.08 -11.03 -4.17
CA VAL A 48 45.66 -12.31 -3.78
C VAL A 48 44.78 -13.42 -4.35
N SER A 49 45.30 -14.07 -5.40
CA SER A 49 44.91 -15.44 -5.72
C SER A 49 45.57 -16.37 -4.71
N ALA A 50 44.80 -17.25 -4.10
CA ALA A 50 45.29 -18.57 -3.68
C ALA A 50 44.11 -19.47 -3.34
N SER A 51 43.91 -20.46 -4.20
CA SER A 51 43.51 -21.79 -3.78
C SER A 51 44.45 -22.28 -2.66
N GLN A 52 43.93 -22.61 -1.48
CA GLN A 52 44.54 -23.61 -0.61
C GLN A 52 43.52 -24.14 0.40
N PHE A 53 43.52 -25.46 0.49
CA PHE A 53 42.79 -26.30 1.42
C PHE A 53 43.09 -25.90 2.88
N ALA A 54 42.05 -25.87 3.71
CA ALA A 54 42.16 -26.09 5.15
C ALA A 54 41.08 -27.10 5.55
N LEU A 55 41.54 -28.25 6.02
CA LEU A 55 40.76 -29.31 6.62
C LEU A 55 40.21 -28.82 7.97
N ASP A 56 38.94 -29.10 8.25
CA ASP A 56 38.40 -29.11 9.61
C ASP A 56 38.14 -30.57 10.02
N GLU A 57 38.66 -30.93 11.19
CA GLU A 57 38.53 -32.23 11.84
C GLU A 57 37.15 -32.35 12.51
N SER A 58 36.11 -32.50 11.70
CA SER A 58 34.88 -33.14 12.14
C SER A 58 34.27 -33.87 10.94
N GLY A 59 34.78 -35.09 10.72
CA GLY A 59 34.47 -35.92 9.56
C GLY A 59 33.02 -36.40 9.47
N GLN A 60 32.12 -35.51 9.05
CA GLN A 60 30.83 -35.85 8.48
C GLN A 60 30.59 -35.05 7.21
N SER A 61 30.87 -35.68 6.08
CA SER A 61 30.48 -35.23 4.74
C SER A 61 28.97 -35.35 4.56
N TRP A 62 28.27 -34.24 4.30
CA TRP A 62 27.01 -34.27 3.57
C TRP A 62 27.32 -33.97 2.09
N PRO A 63 27.03 -34.89 1.15
CA PRO A 63 27.44 -34.69 -0.23
C PRO A 63 26.52 -33.67 -0.91
N TYR A 64 27.04 -32.47 -1.19
CA TYR A 64 26.47 -31.56 -2.19
C TYR A 64 26.73 -32.11 -3.59
N THR A 65 26.00 -33.16 -3.95
CA THR A 65 25.83 -33.57 -5.34
C THR A 65 24.90 -32.55 -6.00
N ARG A 66 25.43 -31.79 -6.95
CA ARG A 66 24.69 -30.85 -7.80
C ARG A 66 23.79 -31.69 -8.73
N LEU A 67 22.57 -31.99 -8.28
CA LEU A 67 21.56 -32.72 -9.06
C LEU A 67 20.71 -31.72 -9.85
N SER A 68 20.84 -31.78 -11.17
CA SER A 68 19.93 -31.15 -12.12
C SER A 68 18.58 -31.88 -12.10
N GLY A 69 17.64 -31.32 -11.38
CA GLY A 69 16.26 -31.79 -11.29
C GLY A 69 15.63 -31.16 -10.06
N SER A 70 14.52 -30.42 -10.21
CA SER A 70 13.77 -29.87 -9.08
C SER A 70 13.48 -31.00 -8.09
N GLY A 71 14.16 -31.04 -6.93
CA GLY A 71 14.10 -32.12 -5.94
C GLY A 71 12.76 -32.29 -5.22
N CYS A 72 11.66 -31.92 -5.88
CA CYS A 72 10.29 -31.97 -5.39
C CYS A 72 9.57 -33.19 -5.96
N GLU A 73 8.62 -33.73 -5.20
CA GLU A 73 7.82 -34.87 -5.65
C GLU A 73 6.88 -34.52 -6.81
N GLN A 74 6.31 -35.54 -7.46
CA GLN A 74 5.49 -35.42 -8.68
C GLN A 74 4.25 -34.50 -8.54
N PHE A 75 3.84 -34.16 -7.31
CA PHE A 75 2.73 -33.27 -6.97
C PHE A 75 3.16 -31.98 -6.26
N GLU A 76 4.46 -31.69 -6.24
CA GLU A 76 5.04 -30.51 -5.62
C GLU A 76 5.70 -29.63 -6.66
N GLU A 77 5.60 -28.32 -6.47
CA GLU A 77 6.28 -27.31 -7.24
C GLU A 77 7.34 -26.64 -6.37
N CYS A 78 8.53 -26.42 -6.92
CA CYS A 78 9.55 -25.65 -6.23
C CYS A 78 9.21 -24.16 -6.31
N VAL A 79 8.75 -23.58 -5.20
CA VAL A 79 8.37 -22.17 -5.14
C VAL A 79 9.08 -21.46 -3.99
N PRO A 80 9.28 -20.13 -4.04
CA PRO A 80 9.74 -19.38 -2.87
C PRO A 80 8.83 -19.66 -1.66
N ALA A 81 9.39 -19.74 -0.46
CA ALA A 81 8.62 -20.08 0.75
C ALA A 81 7.39 -19.17 0.97
N ALA A 82 7.52 -17.88 0.62
CA ALA A 82 6.42 -16.91 0.63
C ALA A 82 5.23 -17.27 -0.28
N ARG A 83 5.46 -18.06 -1.33
CA ARG A 83 4.42 -18.54 -2.26
C ARG A 83 3.86 -19.89 -1.89
N CYS A 84 4.42 -20.53 -0.87
CA CYS A 84 3.99 -21.84 -0.45
C CYS A 84 2.93 -21.72 0.65
N THR A 85 1.66 -21.82 0.27
CA THR A 85 0.52 -21.83 1.19
C THR A 85 0.37 -23.21 1.82
N VAL A 86 1.35 -23.65 2.62
CA VAL A 86 1.24 -24.94 3.31
C VAL A 86 0.25 -24.81 4.45
N GLN A 87 -0.72 -25.72 4.48
CA GLN A 87 -1.59 -25.90 5.63
C GLN A 87 -0.73 -26.22 6.86
N THR A 88 -0.93 -25.47 7.94
CA THR A 88 -0.18 -25.54 9.20
C THR A 88 -0.08 -26.94 9.84
N SER A 89 -0.88 -27.91 9.38
CA SER A 89 -0.83 -29.31 9.82
C SER A 89 0.32 -30.14 9.25
N GLY A 90 1.17 -29.60 8.36
CA GLY A 90 2.28 -30.33 7.70
C GLY A 90 3.65 -29.65 7.80
N SER A 91 3.81 -28.64 8.66
CA SER A 91 5.01 -27.77 8.74
C SER A 91 6.32 -28.48 9.09
N ALA A 92 6.33 -29.78 9.38
CA ALA A 92 7.47 -30.47 9.95
C ALA A 92 8.54 -30.93 8.95
N SER A 93 8.37 -30.81 7.61
CA SER A 93 9.43 -31.19 6.67
C SER A 93 9.26 -30.62 5.25
N LEU A 94 9.27 -29.29 5.10
CA LEU A 94 9.31 -28.70 3.75
C LEU A 94 10.71 -28.87 3.17
N ARG A 95 10.82 -29.62 2.07
CA ARG A 95 12.11 -29.89 1.41
C ARG A 95 12.61 -28.65 0.70
N PRO A 96 13.86 -28.22 0.91
CA PRO A 96 14.45 -27.14 0.13
C PRO A 96 14.64 -27.57 -1.32
N CYS A 97 14.54 -26.61 -2.24
CA CYS A 97 14.75 -26.81 -3.66
C CYS A 97 15.26 -25.51 -4.29
N THR A 98 15.70 -25.58 -5.55
CA THR A 98 16.09 -24.39 -6.32
C THR A 98 15.02 -24.13 -7.38
N THR A 99 14.47 -22.92 -7.40
CA THR A 99 13.40 -22.56 -8.35
C THR A 99 13.96 -22.44 -9.77
N GLU A 100 13.05 -22.33 -10.76
CA GLU A 100 13.41 -22.05 -12.17
C GLU A 100 14.30 -20.82 -12.34
N TYR A 101 14.24 -19.87 -11.41
CA TYR A 101 15.02 -18.63 -11.43
C TYR A 101 16.33 -18.72 -10.64
N ASN A 102 16.78 -19.93 -10.30
CA ASN A 102 17.99 -20.17 -9.52
C ASN A 102 17.96 -19.50 -8.12
N THR A 103 16.77 -19.41 -7.53
CA THR A 103 16.54 -18.87 -6.18
C THR A 103 16.18 -19.98 -5.21
N ASP A 104 16.39 -19.73 -3.91
CA ASP A 104 16.02 -20.71 -2.88
C ASP A 104 14.49 -20.83 -2.80
N GLY A 105 14.02 -22.05 -2.93
CA GLY A 105 12.62 -22.41 -2.81
C GLY A 105 12.41 -23.56 -1.83
N ILE A 106 11.15 -23.88 -1.62
CA ILE A 106 10.71 -25.10 -0.94
C ILE A 106 9.73 -25.84 -1.84
N CYS A 107 9.79 -27.17 -1.75
CA CYS A 107 8.84 -28.03 -2.42
C CYS A 107 7.47 -27.86 -1.79
N CYS A 108 6.57 -27.28 -2.56
CA CYS A 108 5.24 -26.94 -2.11
C CYS A 108 4.22 -27.79 -2.83
N GLN A 109 3.30 -28.42 -2.11
CA GLN A 109 2.23 -29.16 -2.75
C GLN A 109 1.40 -28.25 -3.65
N ARG A 110 1.24 -28.66 -4.90
CA ARG A 110 0.41 -27.98 -5.89
C ARG A 110 -1.04 -28.14 -5.49
N ASN A 111 -1.59 -27.14 -4.78
CA ASN A 111 -2.95 -27.14 -4.25
C ASN A 111 -3.38 -28.54 -3.80
N GLY A 112 -3.06 -28.91 -2.55
CA GLY A 112 -3.83 -29.93 -1.87
C GLY A 112 -5.29 -29.50 -1.93
N GLY A 113 -6.03 -30.02 -2.93
CA GLY A 113 -7.46 -29.80 -3.04
C GLY A 113 -8.07 -30.12 -1.67
N PRO A 114 -9.14 -29.40 -1.27
CA PRO A 114 -9.70 -29.55 0.06
C PRO A 114 -9.79 -31.03 0.39
N PRO A 115 -9.27 -31.49 1.55
CA PRO A 115 -9.30 -32.90 1.91
C PRO A 115 -10.72 -33.39 1.67
N ARG A 116 -10.86 -34.49 0.90
CA ARG A 116 -12.18 -35.01 0.46
C ARG A 116 -13.12 -34.96 1.66
N LEU A 117 -14.02 -33.97 1.64
CA LEU A 117 -15.03 -33.81 2.68
C LEU A 117 -15.71 -35.16 2.82
N ARG A 118 -15.90 -35.63 4.06
CA ARG A 118 -16.94 -36.62 4.31
C ARG A 118 -18.20 -36.08 3.64
N LYS A 119 -18.68 -36.73 2.58
CA LYS A 119 -19.90 -36.35 1.86
C LYS A 119 -21.04 -36.35 2.88
N ARG A 120 -21.31 -35.21 3.49
CA ARG A 120 -22.53 -35.00 4.26
C ARG A 120 -23.63 -34.86 3.22
N SER A 121 -24.69 -35.64 3.37
CA SER A 121 -25.83 -35.68 2.43
C SER A 121 -26.73 -34.46 2.66
N TYR A 122 -26.23 -33.26 2.43
CA TYR A 122 -27.06 -32.06 2.40
C TYR A 122 -27.55 -31.82 0.97
N ASP A 123 -28.80 -31.38 0.83
CA ASP A 123 -29.24 -30.68 -0.36
C ASP A 123 -28.62 -29.27 -0.36
N TYR A 124 -27.40 -29.18 -0.90
CA TYR A 124 -26.62 -27.95 -0.89
C TYR A 124 -27.30 -26.80 -1.64
N GLU A 125 -28.15 -27.09 -2.63
CA GLU A 125 -28.85 -26.05 -3.38
C GLU A 125 -29.90 -25.38 -2.50
N THR A 126 -30.75 -26.19 -1.85
CA THR A 126 -31.75 -25.70 -0.90
C THR A 126 -31.12 -24.99 0.30
N VAL A 127 -30.05 -25.56 0.87
CA VAL A 127 -29.34 -24.94 2.01
C VAL A 127 -28.71 -23.61 1.61
N SER A 128 -28.08 -23.52 0.43
CA SER A 128 -27.52 -22.26 -0.07
C SER A 128 -28.59 -21.21 -0.31
N HIS A 129 -29.73 -21.61 -0.88
CA HIS A 129 -30.86 -20.71 -1.12
C HIS A 129 -31.43 -20.14 0.18
N ASN A 130 -31.67 -21.01 1.18
CA ASN A 130 -32.17 -20.60 2.48
C ASN A 130 -31.18 -19.69 3.21
N ALA A 131 -29.88 -20.01 3.17
CA ALA A 131 -28.84 -19.17 3.77
C ALA A 131 -28.78 -17.77 3.14
N LEU A 132 -28.91 -17.67 1.81
CA LEU A 132 -28.97 -16.37 1.12
C LEU A 132 -30.23 -15.57 1.50
N LEU A 133 -31.39 -16.23 1.61
CA LEU A 133 -32.63 -15.58 2.03
C LEU A 133 -32.55 -15.05 3.47
N GLU A 134 -32.07 -15.85 4.41
CA GLU A 134 -31.93 -15.42 5.81
C GLU A 134 -30.84 -14.35 5.97
N GLY A 135 -29.71 -14.49 5.25
CA GLY A 135 -28.67 -13.47 5.23
C GLY A 135 -29.18 -12.12 4.73
N HIS A 136 -29.98 -12.10 3.66
CA HIS A 136 -30.63 -10.88 3.17
C HIS A 136 -31.61 -10.29 4.19
N ARG A 137 -32.43 -11.13 4.84
CA ARG A 137 -33.38 -10.68 5.89
C ARG A 137 -32.68 -10.04 7.07
N GLU A 138 -31.62 -10.66 7.58
CA GLU A 138 -30.84 -10.15 8.71
C GLU A 138 -30.14 -8.83 8.36
N TYR A 139 -29.49 -8.78 7.19
CA TYR A 139 -28.85 -7.55 6.73
C TYR A 139 -29.85 -6.40 6.55
N ALA A 140 -31.00 -6.67 5.92
CA ALA A 140 -32.06 -5.67 5.76
C ALA A 140 -32.61 -5.19 7.11
N ALA A 141 -32.69 -6.06 8.12
CA ALA A 141 -33.07 -5.67 9.48
C ALA A 141 -32.01 -4.78 10.13
N ALA A 142 -30.73 -5.12 9.98
CA ALA A 142 -29.62 -4.28 10.47
C ALA A 142 -29.64 -2.89 9.82
N LEU A 143 -29.87 -2.80 8.50
CA LEU A 143 -30.00 -1.53 7.79
C LEU A 143 -31.19 -0.69 8.27
N ARG A 144 -32.34 -1.31 8.58
CA ARG A 144 -33.49 -0.61 9.17
C ARG A 144 -33.12 0.00 10.53
N SER A 145 -32.53 -0.80 11.43
CA SER A 145 -32.08 -0.32 12.74
C SER A 145 -31.06 0.82 12.61
N ILE A 146 -30.10 0.70 11.69
CA ILE A 146 -29.12 1.76 11.39
C ILE A 146 -29.82 3.04 10.92
N ASN A 147 -30.80 2.93 10.02
CA ASN A 147 -31.51 4.10 9.50
C ASN A 147 -32.33 4.81 10.59
N GLU A 148 -33.00 4.05 11.46
CA GLU A 148 -33.77 4.58 12.60
C GLU A 148 -32.87 5.27 13.64
N ASN A 149 -31.67 4.71 13.88
CA ASN A 149 -30.73 5.17 14.91
C ASN A 149 -29.56 5.99 14.37
N ARG A 150 -29.61 6.40 13.09
CA ARG A 150 -28.52 7.05 12.37
C ARG A 150 -27.87 8.22 13.12
N LYS A 151 -28.68 9.01 13.82
CA LYS A 151 -28.25 10.19 14.58
C LYS A 151 -27.23 9.90 15.69
N PHE A 152 -27.19 8.68 16.23
CA PHE A 152 -26.26 8.28 17.29
C PHE A 152 -24.91 7.83 16.77
N MET A 153 -24.89 7.27 15.55
CA MET A 153 -23.71 6.65 14.95
C MET A 153 -23.12 7.46 13.78
N THR A 154 -23.56 8.71 13.60
CA THR A 154 -22.95 9.65 12.65
C THR A 154 -22.43 10.85 13.39
N SER A 155 -21.30 11.37 12.94
CA SER A 155 -20.79 12.63 13.47
C SER A 155 -21.84 13.75 13.28
N LYS A 156 -22.00 14.59 14.30
CA LYS A 156 -22.95 15.72 14.30
C LYS A 156 -22.47 16.93 13.47
N ALA A 157 -21.38 16.77 12.71
CA ALA A 157 -20.52 17.80 12.11
C ALA A 157 -19.71 18.61 13.15
N GLU A 158 -18.43 18.85 12.80
CA GLU A 158 -17.37 19.49 13.62
C GLU A 158 -17.08 18.85 14.98
N SER A 159 -17.00 17.51 15.05
CA SER A 159 -16.42 16.87 16.24
C SER A 159 -14.94 17.25 16.35
N ALA A 160 -14.60 17.92 17.45
CA ALA A 160 -13.26 18.40 17.85
C ALA A 160 -12.22 17.29 18.10
N VAL A 161 -12.33 16.14 17.44
CA VAL A 161 -11.22 15.19 17.35
C VAL A 161 -11.37 14.41 16.03
N PRO A 162 -10.68 14.82 14.95
CA PRO A 162 -10.87 14.24 13.63
C PRO A 162 -10.15 12.88 13.54
N PHE A 163 -10.74 11.84 14.13
CA PHE A 163 -10.20 10.49 14.05
C PHE A 163 -10.48 9.81 12.69
N HIS A 164 -11.38 10.37 11.87
CA HIS A 164 -11.76 9.79 10.57
C HIS A 164 -11.97 10.77 9.42
N HIS A 165 -11.65 12.06 9.56
CA HIS A 165 -11.73 13.02 8.43
C HIS A 165 -10.77 12.72 7.26
N PHE A 166 -10.09 11.57 7.29
CA PHE A 166 -9.38 11.07 6.15
C PHE A 166 -10.32 10.50 5.09
N LEU A 167 -10.65 11.42 4.18
CA LEU A 167 -10.68 11.23 2.73
C LEU A 167 -12.08 11.03 2.17
N GLN A 168 -12.68 12.18 1.81
CA GLN A 168 -13.56 12.26 0.66
C GLN A 168 -12.70 12.02 -0.59
N ALA A 169 -12.93 10.87 -1.23
CA ALA A 169 -12.53 10.64 -2.60
C ALA A 169 -13.67 9.89 -3.28
N ALA A 170 -13.96 10.35 -4.50
CA ALA A 170 -15.13 10.12 -5.34
C ALA A 170 -15.79 8.73 -5.25
N HIS A 171 -17.12 8.80 -5.37
CA HIS A 171 -18.08 7.71 -5.53
C HIS A 171 -17.49 6.42 -6.11
N ALA A 172 -17.44 5.38 -5.29
CA ALA A 172 -17.39 4.00 -5.77
C ALA A 172 -18.48 3.19 -5.07
N ALA A 173 -19.63 3.11 -5.76
CA ALA A 173 -20.52 1.96 -5.80
C ALA A 173 -21.29 1.60 -4.51
N GLY A 174 -22.18 2.50 -4.07
CA GLY A 174 -23.18 2.22 -3.03
C GLY A 174 -24.07 0.99 -3.30
N ASP A 175 -24.32 0.65 -4.57
CA ASP A 175 -25.15 -0.51 -4.94
C ASP A 175 -24.38 -1.85 -4.91
N THR A 176 -23.04 -1.82 -4.86
CA THR A 176 -22.20 -3.03 -4.87
C THR A 176 -21.78 -3.51 -3.48
N GLN A 177 -21.77 -2.61 -2.49
CA GLN A 177 -21.32 -2.93 -1.13
C GLN A 177 -22.37 -3.71 -0.33
N ASP A 178 -23.66 -3.40 -0.50
CA ASP A 178 -24.75 -4.10 0.19
C ASP A 178 -24.74 -5.61 -0.09
N GLY A 179 -24.56 -6.00 -1.35
CA GLY A 179 -24.46 -7.41 -1.73
C GLY A 179 -23.27 -8.14 -1.12
N ILE A 180 -22.19 -7.43 -0.75
CA ILE A 180 -21.03 -8.03 -0.08
C ILE A 180 -21.37 -8.36 1.37
N TYR A 181 -22.03 -7.44 2.09
CA TYR A 181 -22.44 -7.69 3.46
C TYR A 181 -23.54 -8.75 3.54
N GLU A 182 -24.52 -8.73 2.63
CA GLU A 182 -25.51 -9.81 2.50
C GLU A 182 -24.84 -11.19 2.41
N ASN A 183 -23.77 -11.31 1.61
CA ASN A 183 -23.01 -12.56 1.51
C ASN A 183 -22.33 -12.95 2.82
N VAL A 184 -21.87 -11.99 3.63
CA VAL A 184 -21.28 -12.28 4.95
C VAL A 184 -22.34 -12.83 5.91
N PHE A 185 -23.52 -12.22 5.96
CA PHE A 185 -24.63 -12.74 6.77
C PHE A 185 -25.09 -14.11 6.25
N ALA A 186 -25.20 -14.28 4.93
CA ALA A 186 -25.54 -15.57 4.32
C ALA A 186 -24.48 -16.66 4.62
N ALA A 187 -23.20 -16.32 4.64
CA ALA A 187 -22.15 -17.26 5.02
C ALA A 187 -22.32 -17.75 6.46
N LYS A 188 -22.74 -16.89 7.39
CA LYS A 188 -23.03 -17.29 8.78
C LYS A 188 -24.17 -18.30 8.84
N HIS A 189 -25.30 -17.98 8.22
CA HIS A 189 -26.46 -18.88 8.14
C HIS A 189 -26.10 -20.21 7.46
N PHE A 190 -25.33 -20.17 6.37
CA PHE A 190 -24.87 -21.39 5.70
C PHE A 190 -24.04 -22.27 6.62
N ALA A 191 -23.08 -21.67 7.34
CA ALA A 191 -22.22 -22.40 8.27
C ALA A 191 -23.00 -22.99 9.45
N GLU A 192 -24.07 -22.34 9.90
CA GLU A 192 -24.97 -22.84 10.94
C GLU A 192 -25.84 -23.99 10.43
N LEU A 193 -26.51 -23.82 9.29
CA LEU A 193 -27.38 -24.83 8.67
C LEU A 193 -26.63 -26.12 8.31
N THR A 194 -25.34 -26.01 7.97
CA THR A 194 -24.48 -27.15 7.61
C THR A 194 -23.65 -27.68 8.79
N ASN A 195 -23.77 -27.07 9.97
CA ASN A 195 -22.99 -27.38 11.16
C ASN A 195 -21.47 -27.44 10.86
N MET A 196 -20.97 -26.39 10.22
CA MET A 196 -19.55 -26.22 9.92
C MET A 196 -18.78 -25.86 11.17
N THR A 197 -17.68 -26.57 11.40
CA THR A 197 -16.68 -26.27 12.42
C THR A 197 -15.94 -24.97 12.11
N LEU A 198 -15.31 -24.38 13.12
CA LEU A 198 -14.51 -23.15 12.95
C LEU A 198 -13.40 -23.33 11.90
N ASP A 199 -12.72 -24.48 11.91
CA ASP A 199 -11.64 -24.81 10.96
C ASP A 199 -12.17 -24.90 9.52
N GLU A 200 -13.34 -25.52 9.30
CA GLU A 200 -13.97 -25.57 7.96
C GLU A 200 -14.30 -24.17 7.43
N ARG A 201 -14.80 -23.27 8.30
CA ARG A 201 -15.11 -21.89 7.92
C ARG A 201 -13.84 -21.10 7.57
N GLN A 202 -12.81 -21.20 8.41
CA GLN A 202 -11.54 -20.49 8.22
C GLN A 202 -10.76 -20.98 7.00
N ARG A 203 -10.98 -22.21 6.54
CA ARG A 203 -10.41 -22.74 5.28
C ARG A 203 -11.24 -22.44 4.05
N ASP A 204 -12.28 -21.61 4.17
CA ASP A 204 -13.16 -21.23 3.06
C ASP A 204 -13.87 -22.43 2.39
N HIS A 205 -14.19 -23.49 3.16
CA HIS A 205 -14.80 -24.72 2.64
C HIS A 205 -16.31 -24.59 2.37
N PHE A 206 -16.75 -23.42 1.95
CA PHE A 206 -18.14 -23.17 1.56
C PHE A 206 -18.40 -23.71 0.16
N GLN A 207 -19.44 -24.53 0.02
CA GLN A 207 -19.87 -25.07 -1.28
C GLN A 207 -20.92 -24.18 -1.97
N ALA A 208 -21.44 -23.19 -1.26
CA ALA A 208 -22.43 -22.25 -1.75
C ALA A 208 -21.81 -21.18 -2.67
N ARG A 209 -22.48 -20.89 -3.78
CA ARG A 209 -22.12 -19.82 -4.72
C ARG A 209 -23.16 -18.70 -4.72
N THR A 210 -22.71 -17.50 -5.03
CA THR A 210 -23.53 -16.30 -5.15
C THR A 210 -23.52 -15.79 -6.58
N LYS A 211 -24.46 -14.90 -6.92
CA LYS A 211 -24.51 -14.26 -8.26
C LYS A 211 -23.71 -12.96 -8.32
N ARG A 212 -23.26 -12.43 -7.17
CA ARG A 212 -22.60 -11.14 -7.02
C ARG A 212 -21.13 -11.34 -6.64
N CYS A 213 -20.24 -11.09 -7.59
CA CYS A 213 -18.80 -11.29 -7.49
C CYS A 213 -18.02 -10.32 -8.39
N LEU A 214 -16.72 -10.18 -8.13
CA LEU A 214 -15.81 -9.45 -9.00
C LEU A 214 -15.61 -10.24 -10.29
N LYS A 215 -16.22 -9.80 -11.38
CA LYS A 215 -16.13 -10.49 -12.67
C LYS A 215 -14.82 -10.14 -13.39
N PRO A 216 -14.21 -11.10 -14.11
CA PRO A 216 -13.13 -10.78 -15.02
C PRO A 216 -13.58 -9.77 -16.08
N VAL A 217 -12.66 -8.90 -16.48
CA VAL A 217 -12.88 -7.91 -17.54
C VAL A 217 -12.37 -8.43 -18.88
N ARG A 218 -12.95 -7.94 -19.98
CA ARG A 218 -12.44 -8.22 -21.33
C ARG A 218 -11.27 -7.29 -21.64
N CYS A 219 -10.16 -7.85 -22.10
CA CYS A 219 -8.94 -7.10 -22.40
C CYS A 219 -8.77 -6.86 -23.90
N ASP A 220 -8.26 -5.69 -24.28
CA ASP A 220 -7.75 -5.45 -25.64
C ASP A 220 -6.24 -5.72 -25.65
N HIS A 221 -5.85 -6.79 -26.33
CA HIS A 221 -4.46 -7.27 -26.40
C HIS A 221 -3.55 -6.34 -27.23
N ARG A 222 -4.11 -5.32 -27.88
CA ARG A 222 -3.37 -4.36 -28.71
C ARG A 222 -2.91 -3.13 -27.92
N ILE A 223 -3.42 -2.92 -26.71
CA ILE A 223 -3.03 -1.79 -25.86
C ILE A 223 -1.67 -2.12 -25.21
N PRO A 224 -0.60 -1.35 -25.49
CA PRO A 224 0.74 -1.67 -24.99
C PRO A 224 1.02 -1.12 -23.59
N TYR A 225 0.03 -0.47 -22.96
CA TYR A 225 0.17 0.25 -21.70
C TYR A 225 -0.67 -0.40 -20.60
N ARG A 226 -0.22 -0.26 -19.36
CA ARG A 226 -0.96 -0.73 -18.18
C ARG A 226 -2.23 0.11 -18.01
N SER A 227 -3.36 -0.49 -17.65
CA SER A 227 -4.52 0.29 -17.21
C SER A 227 -4.20 1.03 -15.90
N PHE A 228 -5.03 2.01 -15.53
CA PHE A 228 -4.86 2.74 -14.26
C PHE A 228 -5.41 1.96 -13.08
N ASP A 229 -6.44 1.14 -13.28
CA ASP A 229 -7.03 0.31 -12.25
C ASP A 229 -6.32 -1.04 -12.08
N GLY A 230 -5.26 -1.32 -12.86
CA GLY A 230 -4.49 -2.56 -12.80
C GLY A 230 -5.14 -3.78 -13.48
N THR A 231 -6.34 -3.63 -14.06
CA THR A 231 -6.94 -4.68 -14.89
C THR A 231 -6.10 -5.02 -16.13
N CYS A 232 -6.29 -6.22 -16.67
CA CYS A 232 -5.60 -6.72 -17.87
C CYS A 232 -4.07 -6.78 -17.77
N ASN A 233 -3.50 -6.68 -16.55
CA ASN A 233 -2.09 -6.99 -16.30
C ASN A 233 -1.81 -8.48 -16.59
N ASN A 234 -2.76 -9.35 -16.24
CA ASN A 234 -2.78 -10.75 -16.65
C ASN A 234 -3.81 -10.95 -17.76
N LEU A 235 -3.37 -11.44 -18.93
CA LEU A 235 -4.21 -11.58 -20.12
C LEU A 235 -5.02 -12.90 -20.15
N HIS A 236 -4.82 -13.79 -19.17
CA HIS A 236 -5.63 -15.01 -19.08
C HIS A 236 -7.08 -14.63 -18.73
N PRO A 237 -8.11 -15.13 -19.45
CA PRO A 237 -9.51 -14.69 -19.29
C PRO A 237 -10.04 -14.70 -17.85
N ASP A 238 -9.67 -15.71 -17.06
CA ASP A 238 -10.12 -15.83 -15.65
C ASP A 238 -9.29 -15.01 -14.64
N ARG A 239 -8.26 -14.29 -15.10
CA ARG A 239 -7.26 -13.62 -14.24
C ARG A 239 -7.13 -12.13 -14.54
N THR A 240 -7.95 -11.59 -15.43
CA THR A 240 -7.83 -10.20 -15.91
C THR A 240 -8.09 -9.14 -14.84
N SER A 241 -8.72 -9.52 -13.72
CA SER A 241 -8.95 -8.65 -12.56
C SER A 241 -7.92 -8.82 -11.44
N TRP A 242 -6.97 -9.77 -11.56
CA TRP A 242 -6.00 -10.03 -10.49
C TRP A 242 -5.12 -8.83 -10.22
N GLY A 243 -5.13 -8.36 -8.97
CA GLY A 243 -4.33 -7.21 -8.54
C GLY A 243 -4.92 -5.85 -8.94
N ALA A 244 -6.12 -5.81 -9.54
CA ALA A 244 -6.80 -4.56 -9.85
C ALA A 244 -7.26 -3.82 -8.58
N ALA A 245 -7.46 -2.52 -8.68
CA ALA A 245 -8.15 -1.73 -7.66
C ALA A 245 -9.55 -2.31 -7.43
N GLY A 246 -9.94 -2.44 -6.17
CA GLY A 246 -11.16 -3.11 -5.75
C GLY A 246 -11.03 -4.63 -5.56
N HIS A 247 -9.88 -5.22 -5.89
CA HIS A 247 -9.63 -6.64 -5.61
C HIS A 247 -9.38 -6.88 -4.10
N PRO A 248 -9.78 -8.03 -3.53
CA PRO A 248 -9.46 -8.37 -2.15
C PRO A 248 -7.95 -8.53 -1.93
N PHE A 249 -7.49 -8.19 -0.71
CA PHE A 249 -6.24 -8.73 -0.19
C PHE A 249 -6.33 -10.25 -0.03
N GLU A 250 -5.25 -10.95 -0.35
CA GLU A 250 -5.13 -12.37 -0.01
C GLU A 250 -4.65 -12.55 1.43
N LYS A 251 -4.68 -13.79 1.92
CA LYS A 251 -4.18 -14.12 3.25
C LYS A 251 -3.09 -15.16 3.13
N LEU A 252 -1.98 -14.93 3.83
CA LEU A 252 -0.86 -15.87 3.89
C LEU A 252 -1.26 -17.14 4.64
N LEU A 253 -1.92 -16.96 5.78
CA LEU A 253 -2.48 -18.03 6.59
C LEU A 253 -4.02 -17.90 6.61
N PRO A 254 -4.75 -19.01 6.84
CA PRO A 254 -6.20 -18.94 7.09
C PRO A 254 -6.53 -17.89 8.17
N PRO A 255 -7.59 -17.08 8.03
CA PRO A 255 -7.91 -16.03 8.99
C PRO A 255 -8.31 -16.59 10.35
N ALA A 256 -8.04 -15.85 11.41
CA ALA A 256 -8.53 -16.12 12.77
C ALA A 256 -9.72 -15.23 13.14
N TYR A 257 -10.80 -15.26 12.35
CA TYR A 257 -12.08 -14.68 12.78
C TYR A 257 -12.65 -15.51 13.94
N GLU A 258 -13.31 -14.84 14.88
CA GLU A 258 -13.93 -15.47 16.06
C GLU A 258 -15.02 -16.47 15.65
N ASP A 259 -15.84 -16.10 14.65
CA ASP A 259 -16.89 -16.94 14.06
C ASP A 259 -16.43 -17.73 12.82
N GLY A 260 -15.16 -17.55 12.42
CA GLY A 260 -14.57 -18.11 11.21
C GLY A 260 -14.96 -17.39 9.91
N ILE A 261 -15.75 -16.31 9.99
CA ILE A 261 -16.34 -15.65 8.82
C ILE A 261 -16.00 -14.16 8.79
N TRP A 262 -16.40 -13.39 9.81
CA TRP A 262 -16.14 -11.96 9.83
C TRP A 262 -16.04 -11.37 11.23
N ALA A 263 -16.52 -12.00 12.30
CA ALA A 263 -16.39 -11.45 13.65
C ALA A 263 -14.90 -11.31 14.02
N ALA A 264 -14.46 -10.09 14.34
CA ALA A 264 -13.09 -9.83 14.74
C ALA A 264 -12.75 -10.66 15.98
N ARG A 265 -11.51 -11.16 16.04
CA ARG A 265 -11.04 -11.97 17.16
C ARG A 265 -11.09 -11.17 18.47
N THR A 266 -11.76 -11.70 19.47
CA THR A 266 -11.86 -11.10 20.81
C THR A 266 -11.26 -11.99 21.88
N HIS A 267 -11.03 -13.28 21.61
CA HIS A 267 -10.43 -14.21 22.57
C HIS A 267 -9.03 -14.70 22.17
N SER A 268 -8.21 -14.94 23.18
CA SER A 268 -6.92 -15.62 23.06
C SER A 268 -7.10 -17.12 22.87
N VAL A 269 -6.00 -17.85 22.60
CA VAL A 269 -6.02 -19.32 22.47
C VAL A 269 -6.44 -20.04 23.75
N SER A 270 -6.35 -19.39 24.91
CA SER A 270 -6.81 -19.92 26.20
C SER A 270 -8.27 -19.55 26.52
N GLY A 271 -8.99 -18.91 25.59
CA GLY A 271 -10.36 -18.45 25.79
C GLY A 271 -10.50 -17.16 26.60
N ARG A 272 -9.41 -16.57 27.09
CA ARG A 272 -9.45 -15.28 27.80
C ARG A 272 -9.63 -14.11 26.82
N PRO A 273 -10.36 -13.05 27.17
CA PRO A 273 -10.44 -11.83 26.35
C PRO A 273 -9.06 -11.27 26.02
N LEU A 274 -8.89 -10.77 24.79
CA LEU A 274 -7.69 -10.05 24.39
C LEU A 274 -7.65 -8.69 25.11
N ALA A 275 -6.45 -8.28 25.54
CA ALA A 275 -6.23 -6.95 26.11
C ALA A 275 -6.67 -5.84 25.13
N SER A 276 -7.06 -4.67 25.63
CA SER A 276 -7.31 -3.53 24.74
C SER A 276 -6.07 -3.19 23.91
N ALA A 277 -6.28 -2.82 22.64
CA ALA A 277 -5.21 -2.33 21.78
C ALA A 277 -4.50 -1.11 22.40
N ARG A 278 -5.23 -0.26 23.12
CA ARG A 278 -4.66 0.90 23.82
C ARG A 278 -3.80 0.51 25.00
N SER A 279 -4.22 -0.45 25.81
CA SER A 279 -3.40 -0.96 26.91
C SER A 279 -2.08 -1.56 26.41
N ILE A 280 -2.11 -2.26 25.27
CA ILE A 280 -0.90 -2.79 24.63
C ILE A 280 0.01 -1.66 24.15
N SER A 281 -0.55 -0.65 23.46
CA SER A 281 0.20 0.52 23.01
C SER A 281 0.88 1.26 24.17
N ALA A 282 0.12 1.62 25.21
CA ALA A 282 0.64 2.36 26.35
C ALA A 282 1.69 1.59 27.17
N LEU A 283 1.62 0.25 27.20
CA LEU A 283 2.53 -0.59 27.99
C LEU A 283 3.78 -1.01 27.24
N LEU A 284 3.65 -1.35 25.95
CA LEU A 284 4.73 -2.00 25.18
C LEU A 284 5.41 -1.08 24.17
N LEU A 285 4.82 0.08 23.84
CA LEU A 285 5.30 0.95 22.77
C LEU A 285 5.59 2.37 23.29
N PRO A 286 6.66 2.56 24.09
CA PRO A 286 7.05 3.86 24.61
C PRO A 286 7.59 4.79 23.51
N ASP A 287 7.68 6.08 23.83
CA ASP A 287 8.39 7.07 23.01
C ASP A 287 9.86 7.16 23.45
N ILE A 288 10.73 6.43 22.75
CA ILE A 288 12.18 6.42 22.98
C ILE A 288 12.89 6.82 21.69
N ASP A 289 13.69 7.88 21.78
CA ASP A 289 14.54 8.36 20.70
C ASP A 289 15.76 7.44 20.50
N ARG A 290 15.79 6.72 19.37
CA ARG A 290 16.84 5.80 18.94
C ARG A 290 17.13 6.00 17.45
N PRO A 291 17.91 7.04 17.09
CA PRO A 291 18.28 7.28 15.70
C PRO A 291 18.99 6.09 15.07
N ASN A 292 18.66 5.82 13.81
CA ASN A 292 19.32 4.80 13.01
C ASN A 292 20.68 5.32 12.52
N PRO A 293 21.79 4.59 12.74
CA PRO A 293 23.12 5.05 12.37
C PRO A 293 23.43 5.00 10.86
N LYS A 294 22.58 4.34 10.05
CA LYS A 294 22.85 4.08 8.63
C LYS A 294 21.81 4.65 7.68
N LEU A 295 20.56 4.77 8.13
CA LEU A 295 19.43 5.13 7.28
C LEU A 295 18.90 6.51 7.65
N ASN A 296 18.61 7.32 6.63
CA ASN A 296 18.11 8.67 6.78
C ASN A 296 16.56 8.73 6.72
N LEU A 297 15.98 9.91 6.93
CA LEU A 297 14.53 10.10 6.90
C LEU A 297 13.92 9.92 5.52
N LEU A 298 14.68 10.11 4.45
CA LEU A 298 14.20 9.79 3.10
C LEU A 298 13.82 8.32 2.98
N MET A 299 14.55 7.40 3.63
CA MET A 299 14.20 5.98 3.68
C MET A 299 12.79 5.76 4.27
N MET A 300 12.51 6.35 5.43
CA MET A 300 11.20 6.28 6.08
C MET A 300 10.11 6.86 5.17
N GLN A 301 10.33 8.07 4.64
CA GLN A 301 9.33 8.78 3.86
C GLN A 301 9.04 8.09 2.52
N PHE A 302 10.08 7.55 1.87
CA PHE A 302 9.95 6.78 0.65
C PHE A 302 9.21 5.47 0.92
N GLY A 303 9.46 4.81 2.06
CA GLY A 303 8.68 3.65 2.50
C GLY A 303 7.17 3.93 2.59
N GLN A 304 6.79 5.08 3.15
CA GLN A 304 5.38 5.51 3.15
C GLN A 304 4.85 5.74 1.72
N PHE A 305 5.63 6.40 0.86
CA PHE A 305 5.24 6.63 -0.53
C PHE A 305 5.02 5.32 -1.31
N ILE A 306 5.90 4.32 -1.13
CA ILE A 306 5.71 2.98 -1.71
C ILE A 306 4.46 2.31 -1.14
N ALA A 307 4.23 2.36 0.18
CA ALA A 307 3.04 1.77 0.80
C ALA A 307 1.74 2.30 0.18
N HIS A 308 1.74 3.57 -0.23
CA HIS A 308 0.58 4.21 -0.81
C HIS A 308 0.26 3.72 -2.23
N ASP A 309 1.25 3.17 -2.93
CA ASP A 309 1.12 2.66 -4.29
C ASP A 309 0.35 1.33 -4.36
N PHE A 310 0.49 0.49 -3.32
CA PHE A 310 -0.08 -0.88 -3.33
C PHE A 310 -1.03 -1.18 -2.15
N THR A 311 -1.20 -0.25 -1.21
CA THR A 311 -2.13 -0.42 -0.08
C THR A 311 -3.01 0.81 0.16
N ARG A 312 -4.32 0.58 0.12
CA ARG A 312 -5.33 1.55 0.55
C ARG A 312 -6.60 0.81 0.95
N SER A 313 -6.92 0.77 2.23
CA SER A 313 -8.22 0.28 2.70
C SER A 313 -9.09 1.46 3.11
N SER A 314 -10.41 1.29 2.99
CA SER A 314 -11.40 2.25 3.50
C SER A 314 -12.22 1.62 4.61
N SER A 315 -12.59 2.43 5.60
CA SER A 315 -13.61 2.03 6.57
C SER A 315 -15.00 1.97 5.90
N ILE A 316 -15.91 1.22 6.52
CA ILE A 316 -17.32 1.25 6.17
C ILE A 316 -17.87 2.66 6.45
N LYS A 317 -18.72 3.17 5.55
CA LYS A 317 -19.37 4.49 5.67
C LYS A 317 -20.89 4.35 5.67
N LEU A 318 -21.57 5.35 6.20
CA LEU A 318 -23.03 5.45 6.20
C LEU A 318 -23.48 6.53 5.20
N GLY A 319 -23.59 6.14 3.93
CA GLY A 319 -23.67 7.08 2.82
C GLY A 319 -22.39 7.88 2.72
N ASP A 320 -22.48 9.21 2.63
CA ASP A 320 -21.31 10.09 2.57
C ASP A 320 -20.76 10.47 3.96
N LYS A 321 -21.32 9.94 5.05
CA LYS A 321 -20.90 10.23 6.43
C LYS A 321 -20.07 9.11 7.01
N ASP A 322 -19.08 9.49 7.81
CA ASP A 322 -18.30 8.55 8.61
C ASP A 322 -19.13 8.03 9.81
N ILE A 323 -18.79 6.82 10.25
CA ILE A 323 -19.46 6.13 11.36
C ILE A 323 -18.75 6.45 12.68
N GLU A 324 -19.54 6.85 13.67
CA GLU A 324 -19.12 6.98 15.06
C GLU A 324 -19.51 5.72 15.84
N CYS A 325 -18.53 5.17 16.53
CA CYS A 325 -18.58 3.98 17.39
C CYS A 325 -18.34 4.31 18.86
N CYS A 326 -17.89 5.52 19.14
CA CYS A 326 -17.80 6.09 20.46
C CYS A 326 -18.83 7.21 20.62
N ALA A 327 -19.32 7.39 21.83
CA ALA A 327 -20.08 8.57 22.20
C ALA A 327 -19.22 9.84 22.13
N GLU A 328 -19.90 10.99 22.17
CA GLU A 328 -19.28 12.31 22.11
C GLU A 328 -18.09 12.44 23.09
N GLY A 329 -16.99 13.02 22.60
CA GLY A 329 -15.74 13.16 23.35
C GLY A 329 -15.00 11.85 23.64
N GLY A 330 -15.42 10.72 23.05
CA GLY A 330 -14.82 9.40 23.35
C GLY A 330 -15.16 8.90 24.76
N SER A 331 -16.28 9.34 25.34
CA SER A 331 -16.64 9.06 26.75
C SER A 331 -16.98 7.59 27.04
N HIS A 332 -17.48 6.84 26.05
CA HIS A 332 -17.74 5.40 26.11
C HIS A 332 -18.01 4.86 24.69
N ALA A 333 -17.99 3.54 24.52
CA ALA A 333 -18.42 2.90 23.28
C ALA A 333 -19.95 2.97 23.13
N LEU A 334 -20.45 3.06 21.90
CA LEU A 334 -21.88 2.89 21.63
C LEU A 334 -22.27 1.42 21.81
N HIS A 335 -23.52 1.17 22.20
CA HIS A 335 -24.04 -0.17 22.46
C HIS A 335 -25.46 -0.36 21.90
N GLY A 336 -25.89 -1.63 21.78
CA GLY A 336 -27.23 -1.97 21.27
C GLY A 336 -27.50 -1.37 19.89
N ASP A 337 -28.72 -0.86 19.70
CA ASP A 337 -29.19 -0.26 18.45
C ASP A 337 -28.52 1.07 18.09
N GLN A 338 -27.80 1.69 19.04
CA GLN A 338 -27.02 2.91 18.78
C GLN A 338 -25.70 2.60 18.07
N ARG A 339 -25.28 1.33 18.03
CA ARG A 339 -23.99 0.92 17.47
C ARG A 339 -24.17 0.29 16.09
N HIS A 340 -23.47 0.84 15.10
CA HIS A 340 -23.38 0.21 13.79
C HIS A 340 -22.72 -1.18 13.88
N PHE A 341 -23.17 -2.16 13.06
CA PHE A 341 -22.56 -3.51 13.03
C PHE A 341 -21.07 -3.53 12.65
N ALA A 342 -20.58 -2.41 12.12
CA ALA A 342 -19.20 -2.21 11.66
C ALA A 342 -18.31 -1.59 12.75
N CYS A 343 -18.84 -1.38 13.95
CA CYS A 343 -18.08 -0.79 15.03
C CYS A 343 -17.20 -1.82 15.73
N LEU A 344 -15.93 -1.47 15.89
CA LEU A 344 -14.94 -2.24 16.63
C LEU A 344 -14.10 -1.29 17.50
N PRO A 345 -14.74 -0.53 18.42
CA PRO A 345 -14.10 0.54 19.18
C PRO A 345 -12.95 0.02 20.04
N ILE A 346 -12.02 0.91 20.35
CA ILE A 346 -10.86 0.60 21.19
C ILE A 346 -11.13 1.15 22.59
N ASP A 347 -11.26 0.25 23.55
CA ASP A 347 -11.47 0.58 24.96
C ASP A 347 -10.24 1.27 25.56
N VAL A 348 -10.45 2.33 26.34
CA VAL A 348 -9.38 3.06 27.03
C VAL A 348 -9.59 2.98 28.54
N SER A 349 -8.60 2.42 29.22
CA SER A 349 -8.65 2.22 30.67
C SER A 349 -8.85 3.52 31.44
N PRO A 350 -9.60 3.50 32.57
CA PRO A 350 -9.57 4.51 33.61
C PRO A 350 -8.19 5.05 33.94
N ASP A 351 -7.21 4.15 33.99
CA ASP A 351 -5.83 4.39 34.41
C ASP A 351 -4.87 4.67 33.24
N ASP A 352 -5.38 4.92 32.02
CA ASP A 352 -4.52 5.24 30.87
C ASP A 352 -3.63 6.46 31.17
N PRO A 353 -2.31 6.41 30.91
CA PRO A 353 -1.39 7.47 31.33
C PRO A 353 -1.58 8.80 30.58
N PHE A 354 -2.26 8.79 29.44
CA PHE A 354 -2.43 9.97 28.57
C PHE A 354 -3.90 10.35 28.40
N PHE A 355 -4.73 9.45 27.86
CA PHE A 355 -6.11 9.72 27.49
C PHE A 355 -7.05 9.91 28.69
N SER A 356 -6.74 9.31 29.85
CA SER A 356 -7.55 9.47 31.07
C SER A 356 -7.61 10.92 31.54
N LYS A 357 -6.54 11.70 31.31
CA LYS A 357 -6.45 13.14 31.66
C LYS A 357 -7.45 13.99 30.89
N PHE A 358 -7.96 13.48 29.78
CA PHE A 358 -8.96 14.12 28.93
C PHE A 358 -10.35 13.47 29.06
N GLY A 359 -10.54 12.53 29.98
CA GLY A 359 -11.81 11.82 30.17
C GLY A 359 -12.16 10.81 29.06
N VAL A 360 -11.20 10.48 28.18
CA VAL A 360 -11.43 9.56 27.05
C VAL A 360 -11.41 8.11 27.54
N ARG A 361 -12.46 7.37 27.17
CA ARG A 361 -12.66 5.93 27.47
C ARG A 361 -12.84 5.07 26.21
N CYS A 362 -12.94 5.68 25.04
CA CYS A 362 -13.15 5.01 23.77
C CYS A 362 -12.42 5.77 22.66
N LEU A 363 -11.55 5.07 21.91
CA LEU A 363 -11.04 5.56 20.64
C LEU A 363 -11.86 4.98 19.49
N ASN A 364 -12.30 5.85 18.59
CA ASN A 364 -13.17 5.44 17.50
C ASN A 364 -12.43 4.51 16.53
N PHE A 365 -13.06 3.39 16.19
CA PHE A 365 -12.57 2.50 15.15
C PHE A 365 -13.73 1.81 14.45
N VAL A 366 -13.77 2.02 13.14
CA VAL A 366 -14.71 1.40 12.21
C VAL A 366 -13.98 0.35 11.39
N ARG A 367 -14.63 -0.79 11.23
CA ARG A 367 -14.14 -1.92 10.43
C ARG A 367 -13.97 -1.54 8.97
N LEU A 368 -13.02 -2.19 8.32
CA LEU A 368 -12.74 -2.00 6.90
C LEU A 368 -13.86 -2.54 6.01
N ALA A 369 -14.07 -1.84 4.90
CA ALA A 369 -14.91 -2.28 3.81
C ALA A 369 -14.39 -3.58 3.21
N LEU A 370 -15.33 -4.39 2.74
CA LEU A 370 -15.07 -5.70 2.19
C LEU A 370 -15.07 -5.67 0.67
N ALA A 371 -14.31 -6.58 0.07
CA ALA A 371 -14.35 -6.87 -1.35
C ALA A 371 -15.28 -8.06 -1.62
N GLY A 372 -15.90 -8.05 -2.80
CA GLY A 372 -16.62 -9.22 -3.30
C GLY A 372 -15.65 -10.37 -3.61
N ASP A 373 -16.10 -11.61 -3.42
CA ASP A 373 -15.28 -12.76 -3.78
C ASP A 373 -15.16 -12.90 -5.31
N PRO A 374 -13.95 -13.02 -5.89
CA PRO A 374 -13.77 -13.16 -7.34
C PRO A 374 -14.34 -14.45 -7.92
N GLU A 375 -14.51 -15.50 -7.12
CA GLU A 375 -14.99 -16.81 -7.55
C GLU A 375 -16.49 -17.01 -7.25
N CYS A 376 -17.15 -15.96 -6.78
CA CYS A 376 -18.56 -15.97 -6.42
C CYS A 376 -18.89 -17.03 -5.36
N ARG A 377 -17.96 -17.31 -4.44
CA ARG A 377 -18.19 -18.25 -3.34
C ARG A 377 -18.64 -17.50 -2.08
N LEU A 378 -19.53 -18.11 -1.30
CA LEU A 378 -19.66 -17.73 0.11
C LEU A 378 -18.35 -18.09 0.82
N GLY A 379 -18.05 -17.39 1.90
CA GLY A 379 -16.73 -17.52 2.49
C GLY A 379 -16.51 -16.61 3.68
N TYR A 380 -15.29 -16.68 4.22
CA TYR A 380 -14.85 -15.65 5.14
C TYR A 380 -14.66 -14.30 4.41
N ALA A 381 -14.83 -13.22 5.15
CA ALA A 381 -14.72 -11.87 4.65
C ALA A 381 -13.27 -11.50 4.30
N LYS A 382 -13.10 -10.83 3.15
CA LYS A 382 -11.82 -10.31 2.64
C LYS A 382 -11.90 -8.79 2.51
N GLN A 383 -10.90 -8.10 3.05
CA GLN A 383 -10.84 -6.64 3.03
C GLN A 383 -10.54 -6.12 1.61
N LEU A 384 -11.12 -4.97 1.28
CA LEU A 384 -10.97 -4.28 0.00
C LEU A 384 -9.65 -3.49 -0.07
N SER A 385 -8.95 -3.59 -1.20
CA SER A 385 -7.96 -2.58 -1.62
C SER A 385 -8.60 -1.59 -2.58
N LYS A 386 -8.48 -0.28 -2.34
CA LYS A 386 -8.95 0.79 -3.24
C LYS A 386 -7.95 1.15 -4.33
N VAL A 387 -6.70 0.69 -4.19
CA VAL A 387 -5.62 0.93 -5.15
C VAL A 387 -5.18 -0.38 -5.79
N THR A 388 -4.47 -0.30 -6.90
CA THR A 388 -3.88 -1.48 -7.55
C THR A 388 -2.91 -2.18 -6.58
N HIS A 389 -2.68 -3.47 -6.78
CA HIS A 389 -1.74 -4.24 -5.97
C HIS A 389 -0.32 -4.25 -6.55
N PHE A 390 -0.09 -3.47 -7.62
CA PHE A 390 1.19 -3.42 -8.33
C PHE A 390 2.03 -2.26 -7.81
N ILE A 391 3.35 -2.33 -8.05
CA ILE A 391 4.23 -1.17 -7.95
C ILE A 391 4.19 -0.48 -9.32
N ASP A 392 3.17 0.33 -9.59
CA ASP A 392 2.88 0.92 -10.90
C ASP A 392 2.73 2.44 -10.87
N GLY A 393 3.17 3.08 -9.78
CA GLY A 393 3.11 4.52 -9.63
C GLY A 393 1.69 5.06 -9.57
N SER A 394 0.69 4.25 -9.22
CA SER A 394 -0.67 4.70 -8.92
C SER A 394 -0.71 5.82 -7.86
N ALA A 395 0.28 5.93 -6.97
CA ALA A 395 0.42 7.06 -6.06
C ALA A 395 0.63 8.41 -6.80
N ILE A 396 1.18 8.37 -8.02
CA ILE A 396 1.42 9.51 -8.92
C ILE A 396 0.26 9.66 -9.90
N TYR A 397 -0.19 8.55 -10.51
CA TYR A 397 -1.08 8.55 -11.67
C TYR A 397 -2.56 8.26 -11.36
N GLY A 398 -2.86 7.80 -10.14
CA GLY A 398 -4.19 7.37 -9.73
C GLY A 398 -4.47 5.90 -10.04
N SER A 399 -5.47 5.35 -9.33
CA SER A 399 -5.96 3.97 -9.50
C SER A 399 -7.27 3.88 -10.30
N SER A 400 -7.66 4.94 -11.01
CA SER A 400 -8.83 4.97 -11.88
C SER A 400 -8.60 5.88 -13.09
N GLU A 401 -9.29 5.60 -14.18
CA GLU A 401 -9.22 6.42 -15.40
C GLU A 401 -9.69 7.86 -15.12
N GLU A 402 -10.71 8.05 -14.29
CA GLU A 402 -11.25 9.37 -13.96
C GLU A 402 -10.23 10.24 -13.23
N LEU A 403 -9.54 9.68 -12.23
CA LEU A 403 -8.50 10.38 -11.47
C LEU A 403 -7.25 10.62 -12.32
N ALA A 404 -6.82 9.61 -13.09
CA ALA A 404 -5.68 9.79 -14.01
C ALA A 404 -5.95 10.91 -15.02
N ARG A 405 -7.17 10.96 -15.56
CA ARG A 405 -7.60 12.01 -16.49
C ARG A 405 -7.67 13.37 -15.82
N SER A 406 -8.10 13.47 -14.56
CA SER A 406 -8.18 14.77 -13.84
C SER A 406 -6.80 15.35 -13.53
N LEU A 407 -5.76 14.52 -13.41
CA LEU A 407 -4.39 14.94 -13.12
C LEU A 407 -3.60 15.35 -14.37
N ARG A 408 -4.15 15.23 -15.58
CA ARG A 408 -3.45 15.51 -16.85
C ARG A 408 -3.77 16.90 -17.42
N THR A 409 -2.82 17.49 -18.12
CA THR A 409 -3.04 18.74 -18.87
C THR A 409 -3.64 18.50 -20.25
N PHE A 410 -3.54 17.27 -20.76
CA PHE A 410 -3.78 16.91 -22.17
C PHE A 410 -2.94 17.75 -23.16
N GLN A 411 -1.80 18.24 -22.69
CA GLN A 411 -0.85 18.98 -23.49
C GLN A 411 0.56 18.46 -23.25
N LYS A 412 1.23 18.06 -24.34
CA LYS A 412 2.62 17.57 -24.34
C LYS A 412 2.86 16.35 -23.44
N GLY A 413 1.82 15.60 -23.15
CA GLY A 413 1.84 14.43 -22.28
C GLY A 413 2.11 14.76 -20.82
N GLN A 414 1.85 15.98 -20.36
CA GLN A 414 2.20 16.43 -19.01
C GLN A 414 1.10 16.20 -17.98
N LEU A 415 1.52 16.03 -16.73
CA LEU A 415 0.67 16.13 -15.56
C LEU A 415 0.44 17.61 -15.21
N ARG A 416 -0.73 17.90 -14.65
CA ARG A 416 -1.06 19.22 -14.10
C ARG A 416 -0.09 19.53 -12.96
N ASN A 417 0.21 20.81 -12.82
CA ASN A 417 1.05 21.36 -11.78
C ASN A 417 0.47 22.71 -11.34
N SER A 418 1.03 23.29 -10.29
CA SER A 418 0.75 24.66 -9.87
C SER A 418 2.03 25.40 -9.55
N PHE A 419 1.95 26.73 -9.49
CA PHE A 419 3.10 27.59 -9.20
C PHE A 419 2.75 28.63 -8.12
N PRO A 420 2.31 28.22 -6.92
CA PRO A 420 1.82 29.13 -5.89
C PRO A 420 2.87 30.18 -5.47
N LEU A 421 4.15 29.86 -5.62
CA LEU A 421 5.29 30.74 -5.33
C LEU A 421 6.30 30.84 -6.47
N GLY A 422 5.88 30.56 -7.70
CA GLY A 422 6.78 30.53 -8.87
C GLY A 422 7.67 29.29 -8.97
N ILE A 423 7.53 28.32 -8.05
CA ILE A 423 8.14 26.99 -8.11
C ILE A 423 7.09 25.94 -8.49
N GLU A 424 7.48 24.92 -9.25
CA GLU A 424 6.57 23.86 -9.72
C GLU A 424 6.15 22.96 -8.55
N GLU A 425 4.86 22.96 -8.22
CA GLU A 425 4.25 22.14 -7.18
C GLU A 425 3.14 21.27 -7.76
N LEU A 426 2.62 20.35 -6.95
CA LEU A 426 1.42 19.57 -7.29
C LEU A 426 0.23 20.49 -7.64
N PRO A 427 -0.77 20.01 -8.41
CA PRO A 427 -2.00 20.76 -8.61
C PRO A 427 -2.69 21.05 -7.28
N LEU A 428 -3.31 22.23 -7.19
CA LEU A 428 -4.05 22.64 -5.99
C LEU A 428 -5.39 21.94 -5.91
N ASN A 429 -5.72 21.42 -4.73
CA ASN A 429 -7.07 20.98 -4.39
C ASN A 429 -7.74 22.03 -3.48
N ARG A 430 -8.99 22.38 -3.76
CA ARG A 430 -9.77 23.34 -2.95
C ARG A 430 -11.06 22.74 -2.39
N GLU A 431 -11.24 21.43 -2.56
CA GLU A 431 -12.40 20.74 -2.02
C GLU A 431 -12.34 20.72 -0.48
N PRO A 432 -13.46 21.00 0.21
CA PRO A 432 -13.51 20.90 1.66
C PRO A 432 -13.14 19.49 2.14
N GLY A 433 -12.42 19.40 3.27
CA GLY A 433 -12.09 18.12 3.91
C GLY A 433 -10.87 17.38 3.31
N VAL A 434 -10.17 17.96 2.33
CA VAL A 434 -8.91 17.41 1.79
C VAL A 434 -7.72 17.65 2.73
N CYS A 435 -7.79 18.70 3.54
CA CYS A 435 -6.82 19.09 4.56
C CYS A 435 -7.55 19.67 5.78
N GLU A 436 -6.76 20.08 6.78
CA GLU A 436 -7.28 20.88 7.88
C GLU A 436 -7.89 22.20 7.40
N PRO A 437 -8.98 22.70 8.04
CA PRO A 437 -9.66 23.93 7.61
C PRO A 437 -8.78 25.19 7.63
N TRP A 438 -7.71 25.20 8.43
CA TRP A 438 -6.75 26.31 8.51
C TRP A 438 -5.58 26.19 7.53
N ALA A 439 -5.49 25.08 6.79
CA ALA A 439 -4.46 24.92 5.76
C ALA A 439 -4.66 25.98 4.66
N LYS A 440 -3.58 26.71 4.33
CA LYS A 440 -3.56 27.75 3.31
C LYS A 440 -3.50 27.19 1.89
N VAL A 441 -3.05 25.94 1.76
CA VAL A 441 -2.90 25.23 0.49
C VAL A 441 -3.17 23.75 0.73
N CYS A 442 -3.67 23.09 -0.31
CA CYS A 442 -3.88 21.65 -0.37
C CYS A 442 -3.55 21.18 -1.77
N PHE A 443 -3.13 19.92 -1.89
CA PHE A 443 -2.71 19.33 -3.16
C PHE A 443 -3.58 18.13 -3.53
N GLU A 444 -3.66 17.87 -4.83
CA GLU A 444 -4.18 16.63 -5.41
C GLU A 444 -3.04 15.86 -6.08
N ALA A 445 -3.10 14.53 -6.01
CA ALA A 445 -2.17 13.59 -6.65
C ALA A 445 -2.91 12.27 -6.94
N GLY A 446 -2.18 11.24 -7.40
CA GLY A 446 -2.76 9.91 -7.63
C GLY A 446 -3.25 9.20 -6.36
N ASP A 447 -2.70 9.54 -5.20
CA ASP A 447 -3.15 9.07 -3.89
C ASP A 447 -3.75 10.19 -3.04
N ASP A 448 -4.87 9.89 -2.40
CA ASP A 448 -5.67 10.85 -1.64
C ASP A 448 -5.00 11.28 -0.32
N ARG A 449 -4.03 10.50 0.20
CA ARG A 449 -3.26 10.82 1.41
C ARG A 449 -2.08 11.76 1.15
N VAL A 450 -1.97 12.39 -0.02
CA VAL A 450 -0.85 13.27 -0.38
C VAL A 450 -0.55 14.36 0.64
N ASN A 451 -1.59 14.95 1.26
CA ASN A 451 -1.44 16.03 2.25
C ASN A 451 -1.13 15.53 3.67
N GLN A 452 -0.98 14.22 3.90
CA GLN A 452 -0.89 13.64 5.24
C GLN A 452 0.28 14.20 6.05
N VAL A 453 1.45 14.41 5.45
CA VAL A 453 2.60 15.10 6.05
C VAL A 453 3.36 15.85 4.96
N VAL A 454 4.01 16.96 5.33
CA VAL A 454 4.69 17.85 4.36
C VAL A 454 5.81 17.13 3.60
N SER A 455 6.53 16.22 4.25
CA SER A 455 7.59 15.44 3.62
C SER A 455 7.07 14.47 2.53
N LEU A 456 5.85 13.95 2.66
CA LEU A 456 5.21 13.12 1.63
C LEU A 456 4.87 13.95 0.38
N VAL A 457 4.35 15.16 0.57
CA VAL A 457 4.07 16.11 -0.53
C VAL A 457 5.33 16.33 -1.37
N GLN A 458 6.49 16.49 -0.73
CA GLN A 458 7.74 16.77 -1.45
C GLN A 458 8.25 15.57 -2.27
N VAL A 459 8.06 14.35 -1.77
CA VAL A 459 8.34 13.13 -2.58
C VAL A 459 7.37 13.02 -3.76
N GLN A 460 6.10 13.39 -3.59
CA GLN A 460 5.13 13.43 -4.68
C GLN A 460 5.48 14.49 -5.74
N VAL A 461 5.92 15.68 -5.32
CA VAL A 461 6.42 16.74 -6.22
C VAL A 461 7.63 16.26 -7.03
N LEU A 462 8.55 15.50 -6.40
CA LEU A 462 9.72 14.94 -7.09
C LEU A 462 9.30 14.08 -8.29
N PHE A 463 8.35 13.16 -8.12
CA PHE A 463 7.89 12.28 -9.21
C PHE A 463 7.00 13.00 -10.23
N LEU A 464 6.23 14.00 -9.82
CA LEU A 464 5.52 14.89 -10.76
C LEU A 464 6.51 15.58 -11.70
N ARG A 465 7.55 16.22 -11.13
CA ARG A 465 8.58 16.92 -11.89
C ARG A 465 9.34 15.96 -12.80
N GLU A 466 9.63 14.74 -12.32
CA GLU A 466 10.29 13.72 -13.14
C GLU A 466 9.44 13.31 -14.34
N HIS A 467 8.13 13.06 -14.14
CA HIS A 467 7.23 12.79 -15.26
C HIS A 467 7.22 13.93 -16.29
N ASN A 468 7.06 15.17 -15.83
CA ASN A 468 7.02 16.34 -16.73
C ASN A 468 8.36 16.57 -17.45
N ARG A 469 9.49 16.25 -16.80
CA ARG A 469 10.84 16.27 -17.40
C ARG A 469 10.96 15.21 -18.50
N VAL A 470 10.59 13.96 -18.22
CA VAL A 470 10.63 12.86 -19.20
C VAL A 470 9.70 13.14 -20.38
N ALA A 471 8.46 13.56 -20.13
CA ALA A 471 7.49 13.93 -21.17
C ALA A 471 8.03 15.06 -22.06
N GLY A 472 8.66 16.08 -21.48
CA GLY A 472 9.30 17.17 -22.22
C GLY A 472 10.43 16.69 -23.14
N ILE A 473 11.28 15.77 -22.67
CA ILE A 473 12.36 15.18 -23.46
C ILE A 473 11.79 14.30 -24.58
N LEU A 474 10.82 13.44 -24.28
CA LEU A 474 10.18 12.56 -25.27
C LEU A 474 9.46 13.36 -26.36
N GLY A 475 8.74 14.41 -26.00
CA GLY A 475 8.09 15.30 -26.96
C GLY A 475 9.08 16.06 -27.86
N HIS A 476 10.29 16.35 -27.36
CA HIS A 476 11.36 16.97 -28.15
C HIS A 476 12.01 15.97 -29.12
N VAL A 477 12.32 14.75 -28.64
CA VAL A 477 12.97 13.70 -29.44
C VAL A 477 12.01 13.07 -30.45
N ASN A 478 10.73 12.97 -30.11
CA ASN A 478 9.67 12.41 -30.96
C ASN A 478 8.57 13.46 -31.27
N PRO A 479 8.83 14.49 -32.10
CA PRO A 479 7.83 15.52 -32.41
C PRO A 479 6.56 15.03 -33.12
N HIS A 480 6.58 13.77 -33.58
CA HIS A 480 5.47 13.13 -34.28
C HIS A 480 4.52 12.39 -33.32
N TRP A 481 4.89 12.21 -32.05
CA TRP A 481 4.03 11.61 -31.04
C TRP A 481 2.93 12.58 -30.61
N ASN A 482 1.72 12.06 -30.42
CA ASN A 482 0.62 12.82 -29.85
C ASN A 482 0.73 12.88 -28.31
N ASP A 483 -0.13 13.68 -27.68
CA ASP A 483 -0.18 13.85 -26.23
C ASP A 483 -0.25 12.52 -25.47
N GLU A 484 -1.15 11.64 -25.89
CA GLU A 484 -1.37 10.34 -25.24
C GLU A 484 -0.13 9.45 -25.28
N THR A 485 0.53 9.39 -26.44
CA THR A 485 1.75 8.58 -26.61
C THR A 485 2.87 9.10 -25.71
N VAL A 486 3.06 10.43 -25.66
CA VAL A 486 4.08 11.04 -24.79
C VAL A 486 3.76 10.76 -23.32
N TYR A 487 2.51 10.92 -22.89
CA TYR A 487 2.08 10.66 -21.53
C TYR A 487 2.32 9.21 -21.11
N GLN A 488 1.89 8.25 -21.92
CA GLN A 488 2.00 6.82 -21.58
C GLN A 488 3.45 6.33 -21.58
N GLU A 489 4.28 6.79 -22.53
CA GLU A 489 5.70 6.45 -22.53
C GLU A 489 6.45 7.11 -21.38
N ALA A 490 6.13 8.36 -21.02
CA ALA A 490 6.66 9.01 -19.82
C ALA A 490 6.25 8.25 -18.55
N ARG A 491 4.96 7.91 -18.41
CA ARG A 491 4.43 7.10 -17.31
C ARG A 491 5.17 5.76 -17.21
N LYS A 492 5.34 5.06 -18.32
CA LYS A 492 6.03 3.76 -18.37
C LYS A 492 7.50 3.86 -17.91
N ILE A 493 8.23 4.89 -18.32
CA ILE A 493 9.63 5.12 -17.92
C ILE A 493 9.70 5.42 -16.41
N VAL A 494 8.89 6.36 -15.91
CA VAL A 494 8.90 6.73 -14.49
C VAL A 494 8.49 5.55 -13.60
N ILE A 495 7.55 4.71 -14.04
CA ILE A 495 7.21 3.46 -13.33
C ILE A 495 8.42 2.53 -13.25
N ALA A 496 9.20 2.39 -14.34
CA ALA A 496 10.39 1.56 -14.35
C ALA A 496 11.48 2.12 -13.42
N GLU A 497 11.68 3.43 -13.40
CA GLU A 497 12.58 4.11 -12.45
C GLU A 497 12.14 3.84 -11.00
N PHE A 498 10.84 4.01 -10.72
CA PHE A 498 10.28 3.75 -9.41
C PHE A 498 10.45 2.30 -8.97
N GLN A 499 10.11 1.33 -9.83
CA GLN A 499 10.33 -0.10 -9.57
C GLN A 499 11.82 -0.41 -9.32
N ARG A 500 12.73 0.18 -10.11
CA ARG A 500 14.17 -0.03 -9.93
C ARG A 500 14.62 0.42 -8.54
N ILE A 501 14.23 1.62 -8.11
CA ILE A 501 14.54 2.15 -6.77
C ILE A 501 13.95 1.24 -5.68
N VAL A 502 12.68 0.83 -5.83
CA VAL A 502 11.99 -0.04 -4.86
C VAL A 502 12.74 -1.36 -4.67
N TYR A 503 13.04 -2.07 -5.75
CA TYR A 503 13.59 -3.43 -5.68
C TYR A 503 15.11 -3.47 -5.44
N ASN A 504 15.88 -2.51 -5.96
CA ASN A 504 17.34 -2.56 -5.92
C ASN A 504 17.97 -1.63 -4.86
N GLU A 505 17.24 -0.64 -4.34
CA GLU A 505 17.77 0.30 -3.35
C GLU A 505 17.01 0.21 -2.04
N TYR A 506 15.67 0.34 -2.06
CA TYR A 506 14.87 0.33 -0.83
C TYR A 506 14.76 -1.06 -0.22
N LEU A 507 14.24 -2.03 -0.96
CA LEU A 507 13.93 -3.36 -0.42
C LEU A 507 15.14 -4.08 0.20
N PRO A 508 16.35 -4.05 -0.39
CA PRO A 508 17.52 -4.72 0.17
C PRO A 508 18.00 -4.09 1.48
N LEU A 509 17.74 -2.79 1.70
CA LEU A 509 18.02 -2.12 2.96
C LEU A 509 17.01 -2.49 4.06
N VAL A 510 15.81 -2.94 3.69
CA VAL A 510 14.76 -3.39 4.63
C VAL A 510 14.92 -4.87 4.97
N VAL A 511 14.99 -5.76 3.97
CA VAL A 511 15.01 -7.21 4.20
C VAL A 511 16.41 -7.81 4.26
N GLY A 512 17.44 -7.03 3.92
CA GLY A 512 18.82 -7.46 3.77
C GLY A 512 19.17 -7.89 2.35
N TRP A 513 20.37 -7.55 1.90
CA TRP A 513 20.88 -7.84 0.55
C TRP A 513 20.88 -9.34 0.24
N ASP A 514 21.35 -10.16 1.17
CA ASP A 514 21.41 -11.62 0.98
C ASP A 514 20.02 -12.21 0.79
N LYS A 515 19.02 -11.72 1.53
CA LYS A 515 17.62 -12.18 1.38
C LYS A 515 16.99 -11.67 0.09
N ALA A 516 17.21 -10.41 -0.28
CA ALA A 516 16.71 -9.88 -1.54
C ALA A 516 17.25 -10.67 -2.73
N LYS A 517 18.54 -11.00 -2.71
CA LYS A 517 19.18 -11.85 -3.71
C LYS A 517 18.68 -13.29 -3.67
N GLN A 518 18.62 -13.90 -2.49
CA GLN A 518 18.14 -15.27 -2.28
C GLN A 518 16.74 -15.49 -2.88
N TYR A 519 15.87 -14.49 -2.80
CA TYR A 519 14.51 -14.54 -3.34
C TYR A 519 14.39 -14.05 -4.79
N GLY A 520 15.49 -13.66 -5.44
CA GLY A 520 15.51 -13.14 -6.81
C GLY A 520 14.72 -11.85 -6.98
N LEU A 521 14.75 -10.99 -5.96
CA LEU A 521 14.04 -9.71 -5.95
C LEU A 521 14.88 -8.57 -6.56
N LEU A 522 16.17 -8.83 -6.80
CA LEU A 522 17.08 -7.88 -7.43
C LEU A 522 17.04 -8.07 -8.95
N ASP A 523 17.15 -6.95 -9.67
CA ASP A 523 17.27 -6.95 -11.11
C ASP A 523 18.76 -6.99 -11.48
N GLU A 524 19.32 -8.21 -11.44
CA GLU A 524 20.75 -8.51 -11.65
C GLU A 524 21.13 -8.66 -13.13
N GLN A 525 20.16 -8.57 -14.07
CA GLN A 525 20.41 -8.83 -15.50
C GLN A 525 20.62 -7.54 -16.30
N ASP A 526 21.61 -7.57 -17.20
CA ASP A 526 21.75 -6.55 -18.24
C ASP A 526 20.76 -6.86 -19.39
N GLY A 527 19.67 -6.10 -19.49
CA GLY A 527 18.73 -6.16 -20.63
C GLY A 527 17.28 -6.50 -20.25
N TYR A 528 16.57 -7.21 -21.14
CA TYR A 528 15.17 -7.58 -20.93
C TYR A 528 15.05 -8.88 -20.14
N SER A 529 14.09 -8.91 -19.21
CA SER A 529 13.73 -10.10 -18.43
C SER A 529 12.50 -10.80 -19.03
N PHE A 530 12.53 -12.13 -19.08
CA PHE A 530 11.38 -12.98 -19.45
C PHE A 530 10.73 -13.65 -18.22
N GLN A 531 11.01 -13.15 -17.01
CA GLN A 531 10.56 -13.76 -15.74
C GLN A 531 9.06 -13.57 -15.43
N TYR A 532 8.28 -12.98 -16.34
CA TYR A 532 6.84 -12.88 -16.15
C TYR A 532 6.20 -14.28 -16.15
N ASN A 533 5.49 -14.61 -15.08
CA ASN A 533 4.74 -15.85 -14.98
C ASN A 533 3.27 -15.55 -14.67
N SER A 534 2.40 -15.90 -15.63
CA SER A 534 0.95 -15.63 -15.59
C SER A 534 0.18 -16.47 -14.56
N ASN A 535 0.82 -17.45 -13.92
CA ASN A 535 0.26 -18.24 -12.83
C ASN A 535 0.46 -17.60 -11.45
N ILE A 536 1.32 -16.58 -11.34
CA ILE A 536 1.51 -15.85 -10.09
C ILE A 536 0.34 -14.89 -9.91
N LYS A 537 -0.29 -14.92 -8.73
CA LYS A 537 -1.33 -13.96 -8.35
C LYS A 537 -0.66 -12.71 -7.74
N PRO A 538 -0.68 -11.55 -8.41
CA PRO A 538 0.02 -10.34 -7.97
C PRO A 538 -0.84 -9.54 -6.99
N VAL A 539 -1.20 -10.16 -5.87
CA VAL A 539 -2.09 -9.58 -4.87
C VAL A 539 -1.35 -9.40 -3.56
N VAL A 540 -1.57 -8.25 -2.95
CA VAL A 540 -0.97 -7.90 -1.66
C VAL A 540 -1.64 -8.74 -0.58
N LEU A 541 -0.83 -9.24 0.33
CA LEU A 541 -1.29 -10.03 1.47
C LEU A 541 -1.84 -9.11 2.58
N SER A 542 -2.88 -9.57 3.26
CA SER A 542 -3.46 -8.92 4.45
C SER A 542 -2.39 -8.71 5.51
N GLU A 543 -1.45 -9.64 5.65
CA GLU A 543 -0.31 -9.56 6.54
C GLU A 543 0.62 -8.38 6.21
N VAL A 544 0.83 -8.10 4.93
CA VAL A 544 1.69 -7.00 4.49
C VAL A 544 1.01 -5.65 4.75
N SER A 545 -0.25 -5.52 4.33
CA SER A 545 -1.05 -4.28 4.48
C SER A 545 -1.44 -3.98 5.94
N GLY A 546 -1.82 -5.02 6.68
CA GLY A 546 -2.33 -4.93 8.05
C GLY A 546 -1.23 -4.87 9.11
N THR A 547 -0.03 -5.39 8.83
CA THR A 547 1.03 -5.54 9.85
C THR A 547 2.46 -5.31 9.33
N ALA A 548 2.99 -6.14 8.43
CA ALA A 548 4.42 -6.20 8.17
C ALA A 548 4.98 -4.89 7.60
N PHE A 549 4.29 -4.27 6.63
CA PHE A 549 4.74 -2.99 6.04
C PHE A 549 4.44 -1.77 6.93
N ARG A 550 3.89 -1.99 8.13
CA ARG A 550 3.69 -0.96 9.16
C ARG A 550 4.90 -0.80 10.10
N PHE A 551 5.96 -1.60 9.90
CA PHE A 551 7.23 -1.41 10.62
C PHE A 551 7.73 0.03 10.51
N GLY A 552 7.46 0.70 9.38
CA GLY A 552 7.82 2.09 9.13
C GLY A 552 7.29 3.08 10.18
N HIS A 553 6.20 2.77 10.88
CA HIS A 553 5.68 3.64 11.95
C HIS A 553 6.64 3.76 13.16
N SER A 554 7.48 2.75 13.42
CA SER A 554 8.55 2.83 14.43
C SER A 554 9.74 3.69 13.96
N THR A 555 9.91 3.85 12.64
CA THR A 555 11.01 4.64 12.06
C THR A 555 10.74 6.15 12.00
N VAL A 556 9.54 6.59 12.40
CA VAL A 556 9.10 7.98 12.32
C VAL A 556 9.65 8.81 13.48
N GLN A 557 10.21 9.98 13.16
CA GLN A 557 10.64 10.97 14.15
C GLN A 557 9.45 11.71 14.78
N GLY A 558 9.54 12.02 16.08
CA GLY A 558 8.53 12.84 16.78
C GLY A 558 8.52 14.32 16.35
N HIS A 559 9.55 14.75 15.64
CA HIS A 559 9.71 16.10 15.11
C HIS A 559 10.46 16.06 13.78
N PHE A 560 10.23 17.06 12.94
CA PHE A 560 10.95 17.24 11.69
C PHE A 560 11.81 18.50 11.78
N ARG A 561 13.13 18.37 11.64
CA ARG A 561 14.04 19.52 11.61
C ARG A 561 14.24 19.97 10.15
N ILE A 562 13.62 21.08 9.78
CA ILE A 562 13.78 21.70 8.47
C ILE A 562 15.09 22.49 8.48
N GLN A 563 16.01 22.11 7.61
CA GLN A 563 17.30 22.76 7.42
C GLN A 563 17.19 23.73 6.24
N HIS A 564 17.21 25.03 6.55
CA HIS A 564 17.19 26.09 5.54
C HIS A 564 18.61 26.48 5.13
N ARG A 565 18.82 26.74 3.84
CA ARG A 565 20.14 27.19 3.34
C ARG A 565 20.54 28.59 3.84
N HIS A 566 19.57 29.50 3.94
CA HIS A 566 19.80 30.93 4.24
C HIS A 566 19.06 31.42 5.49
N ALA A 567 18.57 30.51 6.32
CA ALA A 567 17.89 30.81 7.57
C ALA A 567 18.26 29.78 8.65
N PRO A 568 18.05 30.08 9.94
CA PRO A 568 18.22 29.09 11.01
C PRO A 568 17.31 27.88 10.78
N SER A 569 17.75 26.68 11.14
CA SER A 569 16.91 25.49 11.08
C SER A 569 15.66 25.64 11.96
N GLU A 570 14.52 25.15 11.47
CA GLU A 570 13.26 25.08 12.22
C GLU A 570 13.03 23.63 12.70
N THR A 571 12.63 23.43 13.96
CA THR A 571 12.18 22.12 14.44
C THR A 571 10.68 22.14 14.64
N VAL A 572 9.96 21.30 13.89
CA VAL A 572 8.49 21.25 13.92
C VAL A 572 8.05 19.92 14.53
N PRO A 573 7.23 19.90 15.59
CA PRO A 573 6.64 18.66 16.10
C PRO A 573 5.80 17.99 15.01
N LEU A 574 5.92 16.67 14.86
CA LEU A 574 5.25 15.91 13.80
C LEU A 574 3.74 16.17 13.79
N HIS A 575 3.11 16.17 14.96
CA HIS A 575 1.67 16.33 15.11
C HIS A 575 1.12 17.68 14.60
N ARG A 576 1.99 18.69 14.42
CA ARG A 576 1.64 20.00 13.86
C ARG A 576 1.75 20.06 12.33
N THR A 577 2.17 18.98 11.69
CA THR A 577 2.37 18.90 10.24
C THR A 577 1.29 18.07 9.54
N PHE A 578 0.49 17.33 10.30
CA PHE A 578 -0.51 16.46 9.70
C PHE A 578 -1.58 17.26 8.98
N ASN A 579 -1.89 16.86 7.73
CA ASN A 579 -2.93 17.46 6.91
C ASN A 579 -2.82 18.97 6.71
N ASP A 580 -1.65 19.55 6.93
CA ASP A 580 -1.40 20.98 6.72
C ASP A 580 -0.11 21.14 5.92
N PRO A 581 -0.19 21.14 4.59
CA PRO A 581 0.97 21.32 3.74
C PRO A 581 1.34 22.81 3.60
N SER A 582 0.73 23.74 4.36
CA SER A 582 1.02 25.19 4.25
C SER A 582 2.49 25.55 4.41
N ARG A 583 3.29 24.69 5.05
CA ARG A 583 4.73 24.88 5.19
C ARG A 583 5.51 24.72 3.89
N VAL A 584 4.90 24.23 2.80
CA VAL A 584 5.52 24.25 1.48
C VAL A 584 5.46 25.64 0.83
N LEU A 585 4.72 26.58 1.41
CA LEU A 585 4.61 27.96 0.94
C LEU A 585 5.86 28.78 1.29
N THR A 586 7.03 28.27 0.91
CA THR A 586 8.30 29.00 0.83
C THR A 586 8.99 28.67 -0.51
N PRO A 587 9.64 29.63 -1.19
CA PRO A 587 10.27 29.36 -2.49
C PRO A 587 11.40 28.32 -2.45
N THR A 588 11.99 28.07 -1.28
CA THR A 588 13.06 27.08 -1.07
C THR A 588 12.56 25.76 -0.51
N SER A 589 11.24 25.58 -0.34
CA SER A 589 10.66 24.43 0.36
C SER A 589 11.18 23.10 -0.19
N PHE A 590 11.04 22.87 -1.50
CA PHE A 590 11.45 21.61 -2.14
C PHE A 590 12.90 21.22 -1.82
N ASP A 591 13.84 22.16 -2.00
CA ASP A 591 15.26 21.91 -1.76
C ASP A 591 15.55 21.72 -0.26
N ASP A 592 14.96 22.57 0.61
CA ASP A 592 15.15 22.50 2.06
C ASP A 592 14.62 21.16 2.61
N TYR A 593 13.44 20.70 2.17
CA TYR A 593 12.86 19.43 2.62
C TYR A 593 13.65 18.22 2.11
N LEU A 594 14.02 18.16 0.82
CA LEU A 594 14.82 17.03 0.31
C LEU A 594 16.20 16.95 0.96
N PHE A 595 16.85 18.10 1.18
CA PHE A 595 18.10 18.15 1.92
C PHE A 595 17.91 17.66 3.37
N SER A 596 16.87 18.14 4.04
CA SER A 596 16.54 17.74 5.42
C SER A 596 16.26 16.24 5.54
N LEU A 597 15.55 15.64 4.57
CA LEU A 597 15.26 14.21 4.53
C LEU A 597 16.54 13.38 4.35
N GLY A 598 17.48 13.86 3.53
CA GLY A 598 18.77 13.20 3.31
C GLY A 598 19.75 13.34 4.47
N ALA A 599 19.67 14.44 5.23
CA ALA A 599 20.63 14.78 6.27
C ALA A 599 20.30 14.23 7.68
N GLN A 600 19.05 13.88 7.93
CA GLN A 600 18.59 13.42 9.25
C GLN A 600 18.44 11.90 9.30
N PRO A 601 18.77 11.25 10.42
CA PRO A 601 18.51 9.83 10.61
C PRO A 601 17.01 9.55 10.80
N GLN A 602 16.52 8.43 10.27
CA GLN A 602 15.25 7.86 10.73
C GLN A 602 15.40 7.23 12.12
N GLN A 603 14.30 6.89 12.78
CA GLN A 603 14.33 6.06 14.00
C GLN A 603 14.65 4.60 13.66
N GLN A 604 15.10 3.82 14.64
CA GLN A 604 15.30 2.38 14.49
C GLN A 604 13.99 1.62 14.33
N VAL A 605 14.06 0.43 13.74
CA VAL A 605 12.94 -0.51 13.75
C VAL A 605 12.97 -1.26 15.07
N ASP A 606 12.17 -0.82 16.03
CA ASP A 606 12.08 -1.40 17.36
C ASP A 606 10.68 -1.20 17.98
N PRO A 607 10.43 -1.68 19.21
CA PRO A 607 9.17 -1.44 19.92
C PRO A 607 8.97 0.01 20.41
N SER A 608 9.55 1.03 19.76
CA SER A 608 9.34 2.44 20.07
C SER A 608 8.44 3.09 19.03
N ILE A 609 7.47 3.90 19.46
CA ILE A 609 6.68 4.75 18.57
C ILE A 609 6.48 6.10 19.26
N THR A 610 6.82 7.17 18.54
CA THR A 610 6.72 8.54 19.07
C THR A 610 5.32 8.90 19.57
N LEU A 611 5.24 9.70 20.63
CA LEU A 611 4.01 10.25 21.19
C LEU A 611 3.22 11.07 20.15
N GLY A 612 3.91 11.64 19.16
CA GLY A 612 3.30 12.29 18.00
C GLY A 612 2.33 11.36 17.24
N LEU A 613 2.54 10.05 17.29
CA LEU A 613 1.70 9.02 16.66
C LEU A 613 0.83 8.24 17.65
N THR A 614 1.21 8.13 18.92
CA THR A 614 0.46 7.32 19.93
C THR A 614 -0.46 8.14 20.84
N GLY A 615 -0.40 9.47 20.77
CA GLY A 615 -1.32 10.36 21.51
C GLY A 615 -1.79 11.60 20.73
N PHE A 616 -1.05 12.00 19.68
CA PHE A 616 -1.35 13.21 18.91
C PHE A 616 -1.60 12.94 17.41
N LEU A 617 -1.84 11.69 17.01
CA LEU A 617 -2.09 11.38 15.61
C LEU A 617 -3.33 12.16 15.14
N PHE A 618 -3.14 13.05 14.18
CA PHE A 618 -4.21 13.89 13.63
C PHE A 618 -4.96 14.72 14.70
N ALA A 619 -4.25 15.14 15.76
CA ALA A 619 -4.84 16.00 16.78
C ALA A 619 -5.30 17.36 16.23
N GLY A 620 -4.66 17.86 15.16
CA GLY A 620 -4.93 19.19 14.63
C GLY A 620 -4.66 20.26 15.69
N GLN A 621 -5.69 21.03 16.05
CA GLN A 621 -5.64 22.02 17.13
C GLN A 621 -6.10 21.48 18.49
N ASN A 622 -6.53 20.22 18.55
CA ASN A 622 -7.07 19.60 19.77
C ASN A 622 -5.95 19.17 20.72
N PRO A 623 -6.23 19.08 22.03
CA PRO A 623 -5.22 18.73 23.03
C PRO A 623 -4.75 17.26 22.96
N PHE A 624 -5.46 16.42 22.19
CA PHE A 624 -5.09 15.04 21.91
C PHE A 624 -5.60 14.64 20.52
N GLY A 625 -5.03 13.57 19.98
CA GLY A 625 -5.46 12.93 18.75
C GLY A 625 -5.64 11.43 18.97
N SER A 626 -5.39 10.65 17.93
CA SER A 626 -5.45 9.19 17.96
C SER A 626 -4.15 8.54 18.37
N ASP A 627 -4.21 7.21 18.41
CA ASP A 627 -3.09 6.32 18.67
C ASP A 627 -2.94 5.35 17.49
N LEU A 628 -1.96 5.63 16.62
CA LEU A 628 -1.65 4.83 15.44
C LEU A 628 -1.28 3.39 15.80
N ALA A 629 -0.62 3.17 16.92
CA ALA A 629 -0.23 1.84 17.34
C ALA A 629 -1.44 1.01 17.76
N SER A 630 -2.36 1.62 18.53
CA SER A 630 -3.66 1.03 18.85
C SER A 630 -4.47 0.74 17.58
N LEU A 631 -4.49 1.67 16.62
CA LEU A 631 -5.15 1.46 15.33
C LEU A 631 -4.54 0.28 14.56
N ASN A 632 -3.21 0.11 14.56
CA ASN A 632 -2.55 -1.02 13.88
C ASN A 632 -2.95 -2.36 14.50
N ILE A 633 -2.96 -2.46 15.84
CA ILE A 633 -3.35 -3.68 16.55
C ILE A 633 -4.82 -4.01 16.28
N GLN A 634 -5.70 -3.00 16.38
CA GLN A 634 -7.13 -3.18 16.13
C GLN A 634 -7.42 -3.54 14.66
N ARG A 635 -6.66 -2.94 13.72
CA ARG A 635 -6.70 -3.29 12.30
C ARG A 635 -6.26 -4.73 12.04
N GLY A 636 -5.23 -5.21 12.74
CA GLY A 636 -4.83 -6.62 12.67
C GLY A 636 -5.94 -7.58 13.10
N ARG A 637 -6.72 -7.21 14.13
CA ARG A 637 -7.91 -7.98 14.56
C ARG A 637 -9.02 -7.96 13.52
N ASP A 638 -9.24 -6.80 12.89
CA ASP A 638 -10.25 -6.64 11.82
C ASP A 638 -9.90 -7.44 10.55
N HIS A 639 -8.62 -7.47 10.17
CA HIS A 639 -8.10 -8.36 9.11
C HIS A 639 -8.10 -9.84 9.52
N ALA A 640 -8.39 -10.16 10.78
CA ALA A 640 -8.30 -11.51 11.34
C ALA A 640 -6.94 -12.17 11.11
N LEU A 641 -5.87 -11.42 11.36
CA LEU A 641 -4.52 -11.96 11.31
C LEU A 641 -4.29 -13.00 12.41
N ARG A 642 -3.43 -13.97 12.14
CA ARG A 642 -3.10 -15.05 13.08
C ARG A 642 -2.20 -14.54 14.23
N PRO A 643 -2.12 -15.27 15.35
CA PRO A 643 -1.14 -14.97 16.39
C PRO A 643 0.30 -14.97 15.85
N TYR A 644 1.18 -14.21 16.50
CA TYR A 644 2.61 -14.12 16.15
C TYR A 644 3.30 -15.49 16.00
N ASN A 645 3.02 -16.44 16.92
CA ASN A 645 3.65 -17.76 16.90
C ASN A 645 3.28 -18.58 15.66
N ASP A 646 2.11 -18.37 15.06
CA ASP A 646 1.71 -19.06 13.84
C ASP A 646 2.55 -18.59 12.65
N TYR A 647 2.85 -17.29 12.59
CA TYR A 647 3.74 -16.73 11.57
C TYR A 647 5.21 -17.11 11.81
N ARG A 648 5.65 -17.20 13.08
CA ARG A 648 6.98 -17.74 13.40
C ARG A 648 7.14 -19.18 12.93
N ALA A 649 6.18 -20.04 13.26
CA ALA A 649 6.17 -21.43 12.83
C ALA A 649 6.16 -21.55 11.30
N TRP A 650 5.31 -20.78 10.61
CA TRP A 650 5.29 -20.70 9.15
C TRP A 650 6.65 -20.27 8.57
N ALA A 651 7.34 -19.33 9.22
CA ALA A 651 8.67 -18.87 8.83
C ALA A 651 9.80 -19.84 9.22
N GLY A 652 9.50 -21.02 9.79
CA GLY A 652 10.50 -21.99 10.25
C GLY A 652 11.26 -21.55 11.50
N LEU A 653 10.68 -20.65 12.30
CA LEU A 653 11.24 -20.15 13.55
C LEU A 653 10.54 -20.83 14.74
N HIS A 654 11.32 -21.52 15.57
CA HIS A 654 10.85 -22.19 16.80
C HIS A 654 10.67 -21.21 17.96
#